data_AF-A0A4P2VM14-F1
#
_entry.id   AF-A0A4P2VM14-F1
#
_cell.length_a   1.000
_cell.length_b   1.000
_cell.length_c   1.000
_cell.angle_alpha   90.00
_cell.angle_beta   90.00
_cell.angle_gamma   90.00
#
_symmetry.space_group_name_H-M   'P 1'
#
loop_
_entity.id
_entity.type
_entity.pdbx_description
1 polymer ?
#
loop_
_entity_poly.entity_id
_entity_poly.type
_entity_poly.pdbx_seq_one_letter_code
_entity_poly.pdbx_strand_id
1 'polypeptide(L)'
;MVSGSNKTQKMTQKSTKNETVEKKTKGTAKSNKITYTPFSTPAFIQDLTGSAQVDLNFKWNLNANAFTEQSIAGDPWNQGYLDNTGKFISSPPQSYYYNLATTDIPAGTAALPVTWVAFPRRILYFLGKNNPETNPYNLDQQKLFELADTGYYTDSSGARHSFPQIPVNLCPNPNWKGELQAYGPYGPRGWQDEYSEWSVTRNSAGKITRVDFVCENPEYWYTLWSVDPNTVAKKYEETLNFGLPTNSPNNISVKVEELYLRDPISGNPVIDPFTQKPAYNPLNKWNSGPLSVRGSAASGGAMHLTSSPNTLQTEVGLAGAATVQRNVGNVNPQALICCSQYGQSFRNSDPFIGQSVNQVVGGTPAARVSLANPIGLYIQKPDFSNYQLFDDPKLPKGASVADCWQVVRGHEMLIDPVTNQPFNGNFILHAVFQIPAKWIAAGVTKTIGDIKITSGGVTSPIQWAGQIAQTYHVGLFARGLPAKDLEPVSCAVNLSNPTEDAKLPPAQVQPVQMVYQSIWNAYYGTKIPNPVNIPMSLATNSVIVPVPVKQGDQGLRMVLICSTAVKGAGNSLPTVVAAPNSGIAITVDQKAGLQDVTYAAPGNSYPSVFNMLTLTVNIDKNTTPGLYGIQVNNPGTGMPPAVTGPGYIYVFPS
;
A
#
# COMPACT_ATOMS: atom_id res chain seq x y z
N MET A 1 -68.46 38.75 -7.78
CA MET A 1 -69.27 39.57 -6.87
C MET A 1 -68.48 39.83 -5.61
N VAL A 2 -68.18 41.12 -5.45
CA VAL A 2 -67.87 41.96 -4.28
C VAL A 2 -67.87 41.39 -2.85
N SER A 3 -66.92 41.96 -2.09
CA SER A 3 -66.82 42.20 -0.63
C SER A 3 -66.13 41.13 0.22
N GLY A 4 -65.28 41.47 1.19
CA GLY A 4 -64.88 42.79 1.70
C GLY A 4 -63.98 42.63 2.93
N SER A 5 -62.98 43.50 3.02
CA SER A 5 -61.96 43.59 4.08
C SER A 5 -62.46 44.29 5.35
N ASN A 6 -61.82 44.03 6.51
CA ASN A 6 -61.51 45.05 7.54
C ASN A 6 -60.42 44.52 8.49
N LYS A 7 -59.21 45.10 8.47
CA LYS A 7 -58.65 46.18 9.32
C LYS A 7 -58.15 45.70 10.71
N THR A 8 -56.83 45.50 10.90
CA THR A 8 -55.76 46.46 11.32
C THR A 8 -55.85 46.96 12.77
N GLN A 9 -54.83 46.68 13.59
CA GLN A 9 -54.30 47.68 14.55
C GLN A 9 -52.79 47.51 14.81
N LYS A 10 -52.10 48.65 14.72
CA LYS A 10 -50.66 48.90 14.88
C LYS A 10 -50.23 48.91 16.36
N MET A 11 -48.94 48.67 16.62
CA MET A 11 -48.20 49.56 17.52
C MET A 11 -46.69 49.58 17.20
N THR A 12 -46.13 50.78 17.17
CA THR A 12 -44.76 51.11 16.79
C THR A 12 -43.97 51.56 18.03
N GLN A 13 -42.73 51.07 18.14
CA GLN A 13 -41.50 51.61 18.76
C GLN A 13 -41.54 52.52 20.01
N LYS A 14 -40.67 52.18 20.99
CA LYS A 14 -39.87 53.14 21.76
C LYS A 14 -38.44 52.60 21.99
N SER A 15 -37.46 53.49 21.81
CA SER A 15 -36.02 53.29 21.99
C SER A 15 -35.53 53.77 23.37
N THR A 16 -34.48 53.16 23.91
CA THR A 16 -33.43 53.78 24.78
C THR A 16 -32.27 52.79 24.90
N LYS A 17 -31.11 53.06 24.28
CA LYS A 17 -29.85 53.65 24.83
C LYS A 17 -28.80 52.63 25.31
N ASN A 18 -27.69 52.63 24.54
CA ASN A 18 -26.29 52.23 24.75
C ASN A 18 -25.80 51.89 26.16
N GLU A 19 -25.01 50.79 26.27
CA GLU A 19 -23.59 50.83 26.65
C GLU A 19 -22.86 49.47 26.41
N THR A 20 -21.88 49.54 25.50
CA THR A 20 -20.58 48.84 25.39
C THR A 20 -20.38 47.43 25.98
N VAL A 21 -20.25 46.42 25.09
CA VAL A 21 -19.42 45.22 25.32
C VAL A 21 -18.53 44.99 24.10
N GLU A 22 -17.25 44.79 24.39
CA GLU A 22 -16.10 44.75 23.49
C GLU A 22 -16.24 43.81 22.27
N LYS A 23 -15.79 44.31 21.13
CA LYS A 23 -15.45 43.54 19.93
C LYS A 23 -14.34 42.53 20.27
N LYS A 24 -14.66 41.24 20.28
CA LYS A 24 -13.70 40.19 19.88
C LYS A 24 -13.97 39.80 18.43
N THR A 25 -12.99 40.12 17.61
CA THR A 25 -12.82 39.83 16.19
C THR A 25 -13.15 38.37 15.89
N LYS A 26 -14.20 38.11 15.10
CA LYS A 26 -14.40 36.85 14.40
C LYS A 26 -13.28 36.72 13.36
N GLY A 27 -12.25 35.95 13.67
CA GLY A 27 -11.36 35.40 12.65
C GLY A 27 -12.20 34.51 11.73
N THR A 28 -12.39 34.95 10.49
CA THR A 28 -12.93 34.13 9.41
C THR A 28 -11.99 32.95 9.19
N ALA A 29 -12.39 31.76 9.64
CA ALA A 29 -11.81 30.51 9.17
C ALA A 29 -12.07 30.45 7.66
N LYS A 30 -11.02 30.65 6.85
CA LYS A 30 -11.09 30.35 5.42
C LYS A 30 -11.36 28.85 5.31
N SER A 31 -12.50 28.48 4.72
CA SER A 31 -12.71 27.09 4.30
C SER A 31 -11.62 26.75 3.29
N ASN A 32 -10.66 25.92 3.67
CA ASN A 32 -9.66 25.40 2.72
C ASN A 32 -10.42 24.54 1.71
N LYS A 33 -10.67 25.09 0.51
CA LYS A 33 -11.26 24.35 -0.61
C LYS A 33 -10.26 23.26 -1.01
N ILE A 34 -10.67 22.00 -0.98
CA ILE A 34 -9.85 20.87 -1.46
C ILE A 34 -9.58 21.08 -2.96
N THR A 35 -8.32 20.96 -3.36
CA THR A 35 -7.92 20.97 -4.77
C THR A 35 -7.85 19.53 -5.25
N TYR A 36 -8.77 19.15 -6.13
CA TYR A 36 -8.76 17.82 -6.75
C TYR A 36 -7.74 17.76 -7.88
N THR A 37 -6.88 16.75 -7.82
CA THR A 37 -6.03 16.30 -8.93
C THR A 37 -6.58 14.99 -9.48
N PRO A 38 -6.22 14.56 -10.71
CA PRO A 38 -6.62 13.26 -11.25
C PRO A 38 -6.34 12.10 -10.29
N PHE A 39 -5.19 12.16 -9.61
CA PHE A 39 -4.84 11.32 -8.48
C PHE A 39 -4.66 12.19 -7.25
N SER A 40 -5.71 12.35 -6.46
CA SER A 40 -5.67 13.08 -5.18
C SER A 40 -5.12 12.17 -4.07
N THR A 41 -4.63 12.78 -2.99
CA THR A 41 -4.10 12.06 -1.83
C THR A 41 -5.12 11.06 -1.25
N PRO A 42 -4.69 9.95 -0.62
CA PRO A 42 -5.60 8.94 -0.10
C PRO A 42 -6.65 9.55 0.83
N ALA A 43 -7.92 9.18 0.66
CA ALA A 43 -9.04 9.77 1.38
C ALA A 43 -9.12 11.31 1.35
N PHE A 44 -8.50 11.97 0.37
CA PHE A 44 -8.37 13.44 0.26
C PHE A 44 -7.71 14.14 1.46
N ILE A 45 -6.87 13.42 2.23
CA ILE A 45 -6.18 13.99 3.40
C ILE A 45 -5.31 15.19 3.03
N GLN A 46 -5.29 16.19 3.90
CA GLN A 46 -4.46 17.39 3.78
C GLN A 46 -3.66 17.56 5.10
N ASP A 47 -2.54 16.85 5.22
CA ASP A 47 -1.69 16.91 6.43
C ASP A 47 -0.83 18.18 6.52
N LEU A 48 -0.74 18.94 5.43
CA LEU A 48 -0.01 20.20 5.31
C LEU A 48 -0.97 21.37 5.02
N THR A 49 -0.42 22.58 4.89
CA THR A 49 -1.17 23.77 4.47
C THR A 49 -0.39 24.61 3.46
N GLY A 50 -1.07 25.50 2.73
CA GLY A 50 -0.43 26.45 1.82
C GLY A 50 0.38 25.78 0.70
N SER A 51 1.54 26.35 0.37
CA SER A 51 2.41 25.85 -0.70
C SER A 51 2.95 24.44 -0.46
N ALA A 52 3.18 24.07 0.80
CA ALA A 52 3.65 22.72 1.14
C ALA A 52 2.59 21.65 0.80
N GLN A 53 1.31 21.95 1.03
CA GLN A 53 0.24 21.04 0.63
C GLN A 53 0.08 20.94 -0.89
N VAL A 54 0.29 22.05 -1.61
CA VAL A 54 0.30 22.04 -3.08
C VAL A 54 1.45 21.17 -3.61
N ASP A 55 2.64 21.28 -3.02
CA ASP A 55 3.81 20.44 -3.37
C ASP A 55 3.55 18.95 -3.09
N LEU A 56 2.97 18.62 -1.94
CA LEU A 56 2.55 17.25 -1.63
C LEU A 56 1.55 16.70 -2.65
N ASN A 57 0.47 17.44 -2.94
CA ASN A 57 -0.54 17.01 -3.91
C ASN A 57 0.08 16.80 -5.30
N PHE A 58 0.99 17.68 -5.71
CA PHE A 58 1.70 17.57 -6.99
C PHE A 58 2.58 16.31 -7.05
N LYS A 59 3.45 16.11 -6.05
CA LYS A 59 4.36 14.94 -6.00
C LYS A 59 3.59 13.62 -5.86
N TRP A 60 2.51 13.61 -5.08
CA TRP A 60 1.63 12.45 -4.99
C TRP A 60 1.00 12.12 -6.34
N ASN A 61 0.40 13.12 -7.00
CA ASN A 61 -0.25 12.93 -8.29
C ASN A 61 0.74 12.43 -9.35
N LEU A 62 1.97 12.94 -9.33
CA LEU A 62 3.08 12.49 -10.17
C LEU A 62 3.39 11.01 -9.95
N ASN A 63 3.60 10.60 -8.69
CA ASN A 63 3.91 9.21 -8.34
C ASN A 63 2.79 8.26 -8.78
N ALA A 64 1.53 8.58 -8.42
CA ALA A 64 0.36 7.80 -8.80
C ALA A 64 0.17 7.69 -10.32
N ASN A 65 0.44 8.78 -11.06
CA ASN A 65 0.43 8.76 -12.52
C ASN A 65 1.51 7.83 -13.07
N ALA A 66 2.72 7.84 -12.52
CA ALA A 66 3.78 6.93 -12.94
C ALA A 66 3.43 5.45 -12.71
N PHE A 67 2.83 5.11 -11.56
CA PHE A 67 2.36 3.74 -11.30
C PHE A 67 1.29 3.31 -12.31
N THR A 68 0.41 4.24 -12.66
CA THR A 68 -0.65 4.00 -13.66
C THR A 68 -0.06 3.77 -15.05
N GLU A 69 0.92 4.57 -15.48
CA GLU A 69 1.62 4.34 -16.75
C GLU A 69 2.38 3.01 -16.78
N GLN A 70 3.05 2.64 -15.68
CA GLN A 70 3.70 1.33 -15.55
C GLN A 70 2.70 0.18 -15.63
N SER A 71 1.56 0.32 -14.96
CA SER A 71 0.48 -0.66 -15.04
C SER A 71 -0.06 -0.80 -16.47
N ILE A 72 -0.34 0.30 -17.17
CA ILE A 72 -0.78 0.27 -18.58
C ILE A 72 0.26 -0.39 -19.47
N ALA A 73 1.56 -0.14 -19.25
CA ALA A 73 2.61 -0.80 -20.00
C ALA A 73 2.61 -2.32 -19.80
N GLY A 74 2.34 -2.79 -18.57
CA GLY A 74 2.38 -4.21 -18.22
C GLY A 74 3.80 -4.77 -18.20
N ASP A 75 3.99 -6.01 -18.65
CA ASP A 75 5.31 -6.63 -18.76
C ASP A 75 5.60 -7.14 -20.19
N PRO A 76 5.87 -6.23 -21.14
CA PRO A 76 6.25 -6.59 -22.50
C PRO A 76 7.70 -7.13 -22.60
N TRP A 77 8.50 -7.03 -21.54
CA TRP A 77 9.93 -7.34 -21.58
C TRP A 77 10.18 -8.85 -21.47
N ASN A 78 9.49 -9.49 -20.54
CA ASN A 78 9.72 -10.90 -20.23
C ASN A 78 8.43 -11.71 -20.09
N GLN A 79 7.28 -11.20 -20.54
CA GLN A 79 6.03 -11.95 -20.55
C GLN A 79 5.31 -11.87 -21.90
N GLY A 80 4.54 -12.91 -22.20
CA GLY A 80 3.64 -12.97 -23.35
C GLY A 80 2.63 -14.11 -23.25
N TYR A 81 2.16 -14.59 -24.38
CA TYR A 81 1.24 -15.73 -24.47
C TYR A 81 1.44 -16.48 -25.80
N LEU A 82 0.88 -17.68 -25.92
CA LEU A 82 0.85 -18.44 -27.17
C LEU A 82 -0.47 -18.20 -27.92
N ASP A 83 -0.41 -17.85 -29.19
CA ASP A 83 -1.60 -17.78 -30.03
C ASP A 83 -2.14 -19.19 -30.40
N ASN A 84 -3.24 -19.24 -31.15
CA ASN A 84 -3.88 -20.50 -31.56
C ASN A 84 -3.01 -21.37 -32.48
N THR A 85 -1.91 -20.85 -33.02
CA THR A 85 -0.92 -21.59 -33.81
C THR A 85 0.27 -22.06 -32.98
N GLY A 86 0.31 -21.73 -31.69
CA GLY A 86 1.43 -22.00 -30.78
C GLY A 86 2.59 -21.02 -30.93
N LYS A 87 2.40 -19.90 -31.63
CA LYS A 87 3.43 -18.85 -31.78
C LYS A 87 3.39 -17.93 -30.55
N PHE A 88 4.57 -17.59 -30.03
CA PHE A 88 4.70 -16.63 -28.94
C PHE A 88 4.40 -15.19 -29.42
N ILE A 89 3.58 -14.49 -28.63
CA ILE A 89 3.23 -13.09 -28.78
C ILE A 89 3.59 -12.37 -27.48
N SER A 90 4.43 -11.33 -27.57
CA SER A 90 4.74 -10.47 -26.41
C SER A 90 3.48 -9.84 -25.84
N SER A 91 3.43 -9.67 -24.52
CA SER A 91 2.30 -9.03 -23.85
C SER A 91 2.05 -7.63 -24.43
N PRO A 92 0.85 -7.34 -24.95
CA PRO A 92 0.50 -5.99 -25.35
C PRO A 92 0.28 -5.11 -24.11
N PRO A 93 0.27 -3.77 -24.27
CA PRO A 93 -0.16 -2.88 -23.21
C PRO A 93 -1.55 -3.27 -22.68
N GLN A 94 -1.73 -3.13 -21.37
CA GLN A 94 -2.97 -3.38 -20.63
C GLN A 94 -3.98 -2.25 -20.85
N SER A 95 -4.36 -2.04 -22.12
CA SER A 95 -5.11 -0.88 -22.62
C SER A 95 -6.54 -0.72 -22.07
N TYR A 96 -7.05 -1.73 -21.36
CA TYR A 96 -8.34 -1.67 -20.67
C TYR A 96 -8.22 -1.16 -19.24
N TYR A 97 -7.00 -0.97 -18.75
CA TYR A 97 -6.74 -0.10 -17.62
C TYR A 97 -6.52 1.32 -18.15
N TYR A 98 -7.32 2.29 -17.72
CA TYR A 98 -7.19 3.68 -18.21
C TYR A 98 -6.59 4.61 -17.17
N ASN A 99 -5.89 5.64 -17.65
CA ASN A 99 -5.30 6.67 -16.80
C ASN A 99 -6.31 7.79 -16.50
N LEU A 100 -6.55 8.06 -15.22
CA LEU A 100 -7.42 9.16 -14.74
C LEU A 100 -6.97 10.54 -15.22
N ALA A 101 -5.67 10.75 -15.46
CA ALA A 101 -5.10 12.03 -15.87
C ALA A 101 -5.37 12.38 -17.34
N THR A 102 -5.68 11.40 -18.17
CA THR A 102 -5.87 11.59 -19.62
C THR A 102 -7.23 11.13 -20.13
N THR A 103 -8.06 10.57 -19.24
CA THR A 103 -9.37 10.03 -19.59
C THR A 103 -10.48 10.92 -19.06
N ASP A 104 -11.34 11.40 -19.96
CA ASP A 104 -12.59 12.05 -19.58
C ASP A 104 -13.55 11.04 -18.96
N ILE A 105 -13.96 11.31 -17.72
CA ILE A 105 -14.91 10.50 -16.96
C ILE A 105 -16.26 11.23 -17.00
N PRO A 106 -17.31 10.64 -17.61
CA PRO A 106 -18.64 11.25 -17.63
C PRO A 106 -19.17 11.51 -16.21
N ALA A 107 -19.76 12.68 -15.99
CA ALA A 107 -20.41 13.02 -14.73
C ALA A 107 -21.48 11.98 -14.37
N GLY A 108 -21.58 11.62 -13.10
CA GLY A 108 -22.53 10.60 -12.63
C GLY A 108 -22.12 9.15 -12.89
N THR A 109 -21.00 8.89 -13.58
CA THR A 109 -20.41 7.54 -13.61
C THR A 109 -20.17 7.11 -12.16
N ALA A 110 -20.61 5.92 -11.74
CA ALA A 110 -20.41 5.44 -10.37
C ALA A 110 -19.06 4.69 -10.22
N ALA A 111 -18.53 4.66 -9.00
CA ALA A 111 -17.47 3.73 -8.61
C ALA A 111 -18.08 2.60 -7.78
N LEU A 112 -17.60 1.37 -7.98
CA LEU A 112 -18.06 0.18 -7.29
C LEU A 112 -17.02 -0.27 -6.25
N PRO A 113 -17.44 -0.60 -5.03
CA PRO A 113 -16.52 -1.12 -4.01
C PRO A 113 -16.06 -2.54 -4.37
N VAL A 114 -14.77 -2.80 -4.17
CA VAL A 114 -14.15 -4.12 -4.20
C VAL A 114 -13.58 -4.37 -2.81
N THR A 115 -14.18 -5.28 -2.05
CA THR A 115 -13.88 -5.48 -0.62
C THR A 115 -13.60 -6.92 -0.26
N TRP A 116 -12.66 -7.16 0.65
CA TRP A 116 -12.31 -8.49 1.18
C TRP A 116 -12.00 -8.42 2.68
N VAL A 117 -12.05 -9.56 3.37
CA VAL A 117 -11.77 -9.64 4.81
C VAL A 117 -10.31 -9.29 5.12
N ALA A 118 -10.08 -8.48 6.15
CA ALA A 118 -8.75 -7.97 6.50
C ALA A 118 -7.82 -9.02 7.14
N PHE A 119 -8.36 -10.10 7.71
CA PHE A 119 -7.54 -11.15 8.30
C PHE A 119 -6.78 -11.95 7.22
N PRO A 120 -5.46 -12.21 7.38
CA PRO A 120 -4.64 -12.97 6.44
C PRO A 120 -5.21 -14.34 6.07
N ARG A 121 -5.71 -14.48 4.83
CA ARG A 121 -6.31 -15.74 4.37
C ARG A 121 -5.32 -16.88 4.39
N ARG A 122 -4.08 -16.60 4.02
CA ARG A 122 -3.01 -17.60 3.92
C ARG A 122 -2.71 -18.24 5.27
N ILE A 123 -2.90 -17.54 6.38
CA ILE A 123 -2.79 -18.13 7.73
C ILE A 123 -3.90 -19.17 7.93
N LEU A 124 -5.15 -18.84 7.59
CA LEU A 124 -6.27 -19.79 7.68
C LEU A 124 -6.10 -20.96 6.72
N TYR A 125 -5.70 -20.67 5.48
CA TYR A 125 -5.65 -21.62 4.38
C TYR A 125 -4.43 -22.53 4.40
N PHE A 126 -3.28 -22.15 4.96
CA PHE A 126 -2.14 -23.07 5.00
C PHE A 126 -1.97 -23.76 6.34
N LEU A 127 -2.49 -23.17 7.41
CA LEU A 127 -2.18 -23.59 8.78
C LEU A 127 -3.41 -24.00 9.58
N GLY A 128 -4.60 -23.60 9.14
CA GLY A 128 -5.83 -23.84 9.87
C GLY A 128 -6.36 -25.26 9.73
N LYS A 129 -7.16 -25.68 10.71
CA LYS A 129 -7.82 -26.98 10.72
C LYS A 129 -8.62 -27.24 9.44
N ASN A 130 -8.35 -28.37 8.79
CA ASN A 130 -9.02 -28.86 7.57
C ASN A 130 -9.01 -27.88 6.39
N ASN A 131 -8.01 -26.99 6.30
CA ASN A 131 -7.94 -26.00 5.23
C ASN A 131 -6.51 -25.87 4.66
N PRO A 132 -6.27 -26.31 3.40
CA PRO A 132 -7.01 -27.41 2.77
C PRO A 132 -6.87 -28.68 3.63
N GLU A 133 -7.69 -29.70 3.38
CA GLU A 133 -7.57 -31.00 4.08
C GLU A 133 -6.16 -31.63 3.97
N THR A 134 -5.40 -31.23 2.96
CA THR A 134 -4.02 -31.67 2.75
C THR A 134 -2.99 -30.96 3.62
N ASN A 135 -3.36 -29.90 4.35
CA ASN A 135 -2.41 -29.22 5.24
C ASN A 135 -2.11 -30.11 6.46
N PRO A 136 -0.83 -30.27 6.86
CA PRO A 136 -0.47 -31.16 7.95
C PRO A 136 -0.58 -30.51 9.34
N TYR A 137 -0.72 -29.19 9.45
CA TYR A 137 -0.58 -28.47 10.72
C TYR A 137 -1.86 -28.44 11.54
N ASN A 138 -3.00 -28.23 10.90
CA ASN A 138 -4.33 -28.26 11.51
C ASN A 138 -4.44 -27.45 12.81
N LEU A 139 -3.85 -26.25 12.84
CA LEU A 139 -3.87 -25.37 13.99
C LEU A 139 -5.31 -24.92 14.28
N ASP A 140 -5.63 -24.84 15.57
CA ASP A 140 -6.89 -24.28 16.03
C ASP A 140 -6.93 -22.76 15.88
N GLN A 141 -8.15 -22.20 15.90
CA GLN A 141 -8.39 -20.80 15.64
C GLN A 141 -7.64 -19.86 16.61
N GLN A 142 -7.44 -20.26 17.88
CA GLN A 142 -6.75 -19.42 18.86
C GLN A 142 -5.27 -19.27 18.51
N LYS A 143 -4.61 -20.37 18.10
CA LYS A 143 -3.23 -20.33 17.62
C LYS A 143 -3.07 -19.50 16.35
N LEU A 144 -4.04 -19.56 15.43
CA LEU A 144 -4.02 -18.73 14.21
C LEU A 144 -4.11 -17.24 14.55
N PHE A 145 -4.91 -16.87 15.55
CA PHE A 145 -4.99 -15.49 16.02
C PHE A 145 -3.70 -15.02 16.71
N GLU A 146 -3.11 -15.84 17.60
CA GLU A 146 -1.82 -15.55 18.24
C GLU A 146 -0.72 -15.37 17.19
N LEU A 147 -0.71 -16.24 16.17
CA LEU A 147 0.24 -16.22 15.06
C LEU A 147 0.10 -14.96 14.20
N ALA A 148 -1.14 -14.56 13.85
CA ALA A 148 -1.40 -13.35 13.09
C ALA A 148 -1.01 -12.07 13.87
N ASP A 149 -1.17 -12.07 15.19
CA ASP A 149 -0.83 -10.93 16.05
C ASP A 149 0.65 -10.81 16.35
N THR A 150 1.37 -11.93 16.48
CA THR A 150 2.73 -11.89 17.07
C THR A 150 3.80 -12.45 16.16
N GLY A 151 3.42 -13.19 15.11
CA GLY A 151 4.31 -14.00 14.30
C GLY A 151 4.69 -15.34 14.95
N TYR A 152 4.08 -15.67 16.09
CA TYR A 152 4.31 -16.91 16.82
C TYR A 152 3.01 -17.46 17.40
N TYR A 153 2.95 -18.75 17.71
CA TYR A 153 1.91 -19.34 18.56
C TYR A 153 2.53 -20.20 19.67
N THR A 154 1.78 -20.41 20.74
CA THR A 154 2.20 -21.24 21.87
C THR A 154 1.50 -22.60 21.82
N ASP A 155 2.25 -23.70 21.93
CA ASP A 155 1.67 -25.04 21.97
C ASP A 155 1.20 -25.44 23.39
N SER A 156 0.62 -26.64 23.52
CA SER A 156 0.13 -27.16 24.80
C SER A 156 1.22 -27.40 25.85
N SER A 157 2.50 -27.46 25.45
CA SER A 157 3.65 -27.57 26.36
C SER A 157 4.17 -26.21 26.83
N GLY A 158 3.65 -25.10 26.28
CA GLY A 158 4.16 -23.75 26.52
C GLY A 158 5.32 -23.35 25.62
N ALA A 159 5.68 -24.17 24.64
CA ALA A 159 6.73 -23.84 23.68
C ALA A 159 6.20 -22.88 22.60
N ARG A 160 7.02 -21.88 22.27
CA ARG A 160 6.70 -20.86 21.28
C ARG A 160 7.23 -21.26 19.90
N HIS A 161 6.36 -21.27 18.90
CA HIS A 161 6.65 -21.66 17.52
C HIS A 161 6.35 -20.52 16.56
N SER A 162 7.16 -20.38 15.52
CA SER A 162 6.88 -19.45 14.41
C SER A 162 6.06 -20.13 13.32
N PHE A 163 5.85 -19.45 12.19
CA PHE A 163 5.19 -20.02 11.02
C PHE A 163 5.91 -21.28 10.52
N PRO A 164 5.19 -22.39 10.32
CA PRO A 164 5.78 -23.55 9.68
C PRO A 164 5.91 -23.33 8.16
N GLN A 165 6.60 -24.25 7.49
CA GLN A 165 6.82 -24.16 6.04
C GLN A 165 5.54 -24.39 5.24
N ILE A 166 5.47 -23.87 4.02
CA ILE A 166 4.34 -24.04 3.09
C ILE A 166 4.84 -24.46 1.70
N PRO A 167 3.98 -25.01 0.83
CA PRO A 167 4.40 -25.40 -0.52
C PRO A 167 4.95 -24.22 -1.33
N VAL A 168 5.99 -24.49 -2.14
CA VAL A 168 6.49 -23.57 -3.18
C VAL A 168 5.51 -23.50 -4.35
N ASN A 169 5.12 -24.67 -4.86
CA ASN A 169 4.22 -24.78 -6.00
C ASN A 169 2.76 -24.67 -5.53
N LEU A 170 2.14 -23.52 -5.79
CA LEU A 170 0.76 -23.21 -5.39
C LEU A 170 -0.29 -23.47 -6.47
N CYS A 171 0.13 -23.59 -7.74
CA CYS A 171 -0.76 -23.71 -8.89
C CYS A 171 -0.74 -25.13 -9.52
N PRO A 172 -1.89 -25.65 -10.00
CA PRO A 172 -3.25 -25.11 -9.81
C PRO A 172 -3.75 -25.28 -8.36
N ASN A 173 -3.08 -26.13 -7.57
CA ASN A 173 -3.31 -26.32 -6.15
C ASN A 173 -1.97 -26.48 -5.42
N PRO A 174 -1.90 -26.18 -4.11
CA PRO A 174 -0.67 -26.33 -3.33
C PRO A 174 -0.17 -27.78 -3.30
N ASN A 175 1.09 -28.00 -3.70
CA ASN A 175 1.71 -29.32 -3.67
C ASN A 175 2.43 -29.58 -2.35
N TRP A 176 1.69 -30.08 -1.36
CA TRP A 176 2.23 -30.46 -0.04
C TRP A 176 3.20 -31.65 -0.05
N LYS A 177 3.30 -32.39 -1.15
CA LYS A 177 4.29 -33.46 -1.35
C LYS A 177 5.54 -32.97 -2.09
N GLY A 178 5.55 -31.72 -2.53
CA GLY A 178 6.66 -31.10 -3.25
C GLY A 178 7.58 -30.30 -2.34
N GLU A 179 8.32 -29.39 -2.94
CA GLU A 179 9.21 -28.47 -2.23
C GLU A 179 8.42 -27.54 -1.30
N LEU A 180 8.94 -27.35 -0.09
CA LEU A 180 8.41 -26.46 0.93
C LEU A 180 9.37 -25.29 1.18
N GLN A 181 8.81 -24.14 1.54
CA GLN A 181 9.54 -22.91 1.85
C GLN A 181 9.03 -22.27 3.13
N ALA A 182 9.82 -21.37 3.72
CA ALA A 182 9.38 -20.57 4.88
C ALA A 182 8.17 -19.69 4.51
N TYR A 183 7.23 -19.54 5.44
CA TYR A 183 6.06 -18.68 5.26
C TYR A 183 6.49 -17.20 5.16
N GLY A 184 6.16 -16.55 4.05
CA GLY A 184 6.28 -15.10 3.86
C GLY A 184 4.91 -14.48 3.54
N PRO A 185 4.81 -13.16 3.29
CA PRO A 185 5.93 -12.24 3.19
C PRO A 185 6.72 -12.08 4.48
N TYR A 186 8.00 -11.81 4.35
CA TYR A 186 8.90 -11.62 5.47
C TYR A 186 8.88 -10.15 5.95
N GLY A 187 9.47 -9.92 7.12
CA GLY A 187 9.52 -8.61 7.77
C GLY A 187 8.75 -8.59 9.07
N PRO A 188 8.74 -7.45 9.77
CA PRO A 188 8.23 -7.37 11.13
C PRO A 188 6.69 -7.45 11.19
N ARG A 189 5.99 -7.17 10.09
CA ARG A 189 4.55 -7.46 9.91
C ARG A 189 4.25 -8.08 8.54
N GLY A 190 5.24 -8.73 7.93
CA GLY A 190 5.13 -9.21 6.54
C GLY A 190 3.94 -10.13 6.28
N TRP A 191 3.57 -10.97 7.25
CA TRP A 191 2.44 -11.90 7.16
C TRP A 191 1.05 -11.25 7.31
N GLN A 192 0.98 -9.97 7.68
CA GLN A 192 -0.26 -9.19 7.68
C GLN A 192 -0.47 -8.61 6.28
N ASP A 193 -0.53 -9.50 5.29
CA ASP A 193 -0.41 -9.22 3.87
C ASP A 193 -1.76 -8.98 3.18
N GLU A 194 -2.81 -8.54 3.86
CA GLU A 194 -4.13 -8.30 3.22
C GLU A 194 -4.48 -6.82 3.13
N TYR A 195 -3.46 -5.99 2.92
CA TYR A 195 -3.56 -4.52 2.88
C TYR A 195 -4.18 -3.90 4.14
N SER A 196 -4.16 -4.62 5.26
CA SER A 196 -4.41 -4.09 6.60
C SER A 196 -3.39 -4.71 7.55
N GLU A 197 -2.60 -3.85 8.18
CA GLU A 197 -1.64 -4.24 9.20
C GLU A 197 -2.08 -3.70 10.54
N TRP A 198 -1.60 -4.31 11.61
CA TRP A 198 -1.92 -3.87 12.95
C TRP A 198 -0.79 -4.04 13.95
N SER A 199 -0.91 -3.26 15.02
CA SER A 199 -0.08 -3.39 16.21
C SER A 199 -0.92 -3.37 17.48
N VAL A 200 -0.46 -4.09 18.50
CA VAL A 200 -1.19 -4.32 19.75
C VAL A 200 -0.42 -3.73 20.92
N THR A 201 -1.10 -2.94 21.75
CA THR A 201 -0.61 -2.50 23.06
C THR A 201 -1.25 -3.33 24.16
N ARG A 202 -0.44 -3.90 25.05
CA ARG A 202 -0.89 -4.64 26.24
C ARG A 202 -0.47 -3.94 27.52
N ASN A 203 -1.26 -4.08 28.58
CA ASN A 203 -0.87 -3.66 29.92
C ASN A 203 0.03 -4.71 30.61
N SER A 204 0.49 -4.42 31.83
CA SER A 204 1.34 -5.33 32.62
C SER A 204 0.67 -6.66 32.99
N ALA A 205 -0.66 -6.75 32.92
CA ALA A 205 -1.42 -7.99 33.12
C ALA A 205 -1.61 -8.78 31.81
N GLY A 206 -0.99 -8.36 30.70
CA GLY A 206 -1.09 -9.01 29.39
C GLY A 206 -2.39 -8.75 28.64
N LYS A 207 -3.32 -7.94 29.18
CA LYS A 207 -4.58 -7.60 28.49
C LYS A 207 -4.36 -6.56 27.41
N ILE A 208 -5.04 -6.72 26.28
CA ILE A 208 -5.05 -5.72 25.21
C ILE A 208 -5.73 -4.46 25.73
N THR A 209 -5.10 -3.31 25.48
CA THR A 209 -5.61 -1.97 25.82
C THR A 209 -5.88 -1.11 24.59
N ARG A 210 -5.15 -1.35 23.50
CA ARG A 210 -5.27 -0.62 22.25
C ARG A 210 -4.82 -1.51 21.08
N VAL A 211 -5.52 -1.40 19.97
CA VAL A 211 -5.08 -1.93 18.67
C VAL A 211 -5.11 -0.79 17.67
N ASP A 212 -4.01 -0.61 16.93
CA ASP A 212 -3.91 0.30 15.79
C ASP A 212 -4.01 -0.55 14.51
N PHE A 213 -5.03 -0.30 13.68
CA PHE A 213 -5.20 -0.88 12.34
C PHE A 213 -4.89 0.18 11.28
N VAL A 214 -4.12 -0.20 10.25
CA VAL A 214 -3.66 0.73 9.23
C VAL A 214 -3.71 0.15 7.82
N CYS A 215 -4.17 0.96 6.86
CA CYS A 215 -4.15 0.71 5.42
C CYS A 215 -3.38 1.80 4.65
N GLU A 216 -2.64 2.68 5.34
CA GLU A 216 -1.91 3.77 4.69
C GLU A 216 -0.74 3.26 3.85
N ASN A 217 -0.72 3.63 2.56
CA ASN A 217 0.34 3.24 1.64
C ASN A 217 1.69 3.90 2.03
N PRO A 218 2.82 3.18 1.98
CA PRO A 218 4.14 3.74 2.30
C PRO A 218 4.54 4.88 1.36
N GLU A 219 4.04 4.90 0.12
CA GLU A 219 4.30 5.95 -0.87
C GLU A 219 3.77 7.32 -0.42
N TYR A 220 2.66 7.38 0.32
CA TYR A 220 2.14 8.64 0.84
C TYR A 220 3.10 9.22 1.88
N TRP A 221 3.57 8.39 2.80
CA TRP A 221 4.50 8.78 3.86
C TRP A 221 5.88 9.16 3.31
N TYR A 222 6.38 8.42 2.32
CA TYR A 222 7.58 8.80 1.59
C TYR A 222 7.42 10.16 0.89
N THR A 223 6.28 10.40 0.25
CA THR A 223 5.99 11.68 -0.44
C THR A 223 5.89 12.83 0.57
N LEU A 224 5.13 12.66 1.66
CA LEU A 224 5.00 13.65 2.73
C LEU A 224 6.36 13.97 3.37
N TRP A 225 7.19 12.96 3.60
CA TRP A 225 8.55 13.14 4.12
C TRP A 225 9.42 14.00 3.19
N SER A 226 9.32 13.80 1.88
CA SER A 226 10.07 14.59 0.90
C SER A 226 9.74 16.09 0.93
N VAL A 227 8.56 16.44 1.45
CA VAL A 227 8.10 17.82 1.60
C VAL A 227 8.48 18.36 2.99
N ASP A 228 7.99 17.71 4.05
CA ASP A 228 8.16 18.17 5.43
C ASP A 228 8.32 17.01 6.45
N PRO A 229 9.57 16.63 6.78
CA PRO A 229 9.87 15.61 7.79
C PRO A 229 9.32 15.93 9.20
N ASN A 230 9.20 17.20 9.59
CA ASN A 230 8.69 17.57 10.91
C ASN A 230 7.20 17.30 11.01
N THR A 231 6.46 17.57 9.92
CA THR A 231 5.04 17.22 9.85
C THR A 231 4.86 15.71 9.93
N VAL A 232 5.71 14.89 9.31
CA VAL A 232 5.67 13.43 9.47
C VAL A 232 5.83 13.04 10.94
N ALA A 233 6.88 13.53 11.63
CA ALA A 233 7.11 13.23 13.04
C ALA A 233 5.93 13.62 13.93
N LYS A 234 5.35 14.80 13.68
CA LYS A 234 4.14 15.27 14.36
C LYS A 234 2.95 14.36 14.11
N LYS A 235 2.73 13.91 12.87
CA LYS A 235 1.61 13.01 12.52
C LYS A 235 1.74 11.62 13.14
N TYR A 236 2.96 11.11 13.24
CA TYR A 236 3.27 9.91 14.01
C TYR A 236 2.86 10.08 15.48
N GLU A 237 3.28 11.18 16.12
CA GLU A 237 2.95 11.47 17.52
C GLU A 237 1.45 11.62 17.73
N GLU A 238 0.77 12.44 16.91
CA GLU A 238 -0.68 12.66 16.98
C GLU A 238 -1.47 11.37 16.84
N THR A 239 -1.10 10.53 15.87
CA THR A 239 -1.83 9.29 15.55
C THR A 239 -1.63 8.24 16.62
N LEU A 240 -0.39 7.99 17.02
CA LEU A 240 -0.06 6.96 18.00
C LEU A 240 -0.44 7.34 19.44
N ASN A 241 -0.64 8.64 19.73
CA ASN A 241 -1.20 9.13 21.00
C ASN A 241 -2.72 9.33 20.97
N PHE A 242 -3.38 9.12 19.83
CA PHE A 242 -4.80 9.48 19.67
C PHE A 242 -5.68 8.88 20.77
N GLY A 243 -6.49 9.71 21.43
CA GLY A 243 -7.42 9.29 22.49
C GLY A 243 -6.77 8.86 23.81
N LEU A 244 -5.45 8.97 23.95
CA LEU A 244 -4.79 8.88 25.26
C LEU A 244 -5.01 10.19 26.06
N PRO A 245 -5.18 10.13 27.39
CA PRO A 245 -5.21 11.34 28.22
C PRO A 245 -3.92 12.17 28.10
N THR A 246 -4.00 13.51 28.19
CA THR A 246 -2.84 14.42 28.03
C THR A 246 -1.64 14.10 28.92
N ASN A 247 -1.88 13.62 30.15
CA ASN A 247 -0.82 13.25 31.10
C ASN A 247 -0.66 11.72 31.24
N SER A 248 -1.08 10.97 30.22
CA SER A 248 -0.94 9.51 30.22
C SER A 248 0.54 9.11 30.25
N PRO A 249 0.95 8.17 31.14
CA PRO A 249 2.31 7.62 31.12
C PRO A 249 2.59 6.81 29.84
N ASN A 250 1.56 6.56 29.03
CA ASN A 250 1.68 5.86 27.74
C ASN A 250 1.82 6.81 26.55
N ASN A 251 1.76 8.14 26.75
CA ASN A 251 2.05 9.08 25.67
C ASN A 251 3.50 8.94 25.23
N ILE A 252 3.71 8.92 23.92
CA ILE A 252 5.03 8.96 23.32
C ILE A 252 5.35 10.37 22.86
N SER A 253 6.64 10.67 22.75
CA SER A 253 7.09 11.83 21.98
C SER A 253 7.97 11.36 20.84
N VAL A 254 7.66 11.81 19.63
CA VAL A 254 8.34 11.38 18.40
C VAL A 254 9.33 12.43 18.00
N LYS A 255 10.61 12.06 17.95
CA LYS A 255 11.66 12.94 17.41
C LYS A 255 11.86 12.64 15.93
N VAL A 256 12.01 13.68 15.12
CA VAL A 256 12.19 13.51 13.66
C VAL A 256 13.42 12.66 13.32
N GLU A 257 14.48 12.73 14.14
CA GLU A 257 15.71 11.94 13.98
C GLU A 257 15.53 10.44 14.19
N GLU A 258 14.46 10.02 14.86
CA GLU A 258 14.08 8.61 15.02
C GLU A 258 13.48 8.02 13.74
N LEU A 259 13.11 8.88 12.78
CA LEU A 259 12.54 8.49 11.48
C LEU A 259 13.59 8.50 10.36
N TYR A 260 14.83 8.91 10.62
CA TYR A 260 15.89 8.97 9.62
C TYR A 260 16.35 7.58 9.19
N LEU A 261 16.53 7.42 7.87
CA LEU A 261 17.37 6.38 7.31
C LEU A 261 18.82 6.67 7.72
N ARG A 262 19.48 5.65 8.26
CA ARG A 262 20.86 5.72 8.70
C ARG A 262 21.70 4.74 7.90
N ASP A 263 22.92 5.14 7.61
CA ASP A 263 23.90 4.25 7.02
C ASP A 263 24.25 3.15 8.04
N PRO A 264 24.11 1.87 7.71
CA PRO A 264 24.25 0.78 8.68
C PRO A 264 25.69 0.59 9.18
N ILE A 265 26.69 1.19 8.51
CA ILE A 265 28.10 1.09 8.87
C ILE A 265 28.49 2.22 9.82
N SER A 266 28.16 3.45 9.45
CA SER A 266 28.56 4.67 10.18
C SER A 266 27.53 5.16 11.21
N GLY A 267 26.26 4.76 11.08
CA GLY A 267 25.15 5.23 11.92
C GLY A 267 24.67 6.66 11.59
N ASN A 268 25.33 7.34 10.65
CA ASN A 268 24.99 8.70 10.26
C ASN A 268 23.70 8.75 9.42
N PRO A 269 22.91 9.83 9.50
CA PRO A 269 21.77 10.02 8.61
C PRO A 269 22.21 10.03 7.14
N VAL A 270 21.48 9.31 6.30
CA VAL A 270 21.70 9.30 4.85
C VAL A 270 21.01 10.50 4.25
N ILE A 271 21.73 11.31 3.48
CA ILE A 271 21.17 12.49 2.82
C ILE A 271 20.62 12.10 1.45
N ASP A 272 19.36 12.47 1.21
CA ASP A 272 18.71 12.37 -0.09
C ASP A 272 19.29 13.45 -1.04
N PRO A 273 19.90 13.06 -2.17
CA PRO A 273 20.53 14.00 -3.09
C PRO A 273 19.59 15.02 -3.73
N PHE A 274 18.29 14.75 -3.84
CA PHE A 274 17.34 15.69 -4.41
C PHE A 274 16.88 16.71 -3.38
N THR A 275 16.47 16.24 -2.19
CA THR A 275 15.92 17.13 -1.14
C THR A 275 16.99 17.80 -0.28
N GLN A 276 18.22 17.28 -0.29
CA GLN A 276 19.34 17.70 0.58
C GLN A 276 19.00 17.57 2.09
N LYS A 277 18.07 16.68 2.43
CA LYS A 277 17.63 16.37 3.80
C LYS A 277 17.85 14.88 4.11
N PRO A 278 17.81 14.47 5.38
CA PRO A 278 17.84 13.05 5.72
C PRO A 278 16.72 12.26 5.02
N ALA A 279 17.07 11.10 4.46
CA ALA A 279 16.14 10.16 3.85
C ALA A 279 15.28 9.45 4.91
N TYR A 280 14.14 8.91 4.49
CA TYR A 280 13.15 8.30 5.38
C TYR A 280 13.42 6.82 5.66
N ASN A 281 13.28 6.39 6.92
CA ASN A 281 13.23 4.97 7.27
C ASN A 281 11.77 4.49 7.41
N PRO A 282 11.27 3.65 6.48
CA PRO A 282 9.89 3.13 6.54
C PRO A 282 9.68 2.13 7.70
N LEU A 283 10.75 1.51 8.21
CA LEU A 283 10.76 0.67 9.41
C LEU A 283 11.49 1.35 10.57
N ASN A 284 11.11 2.59 10.84
CA ASN A 284 11.62 3.36 11.97
C ASN A 284 11.10 2.84 13.32
N LYS A 285 11.59 3.44 14.42
CA LYS A 285 11.25 3.08 15.81
C LYS A 285 9.75 2.95 16.09
N TRP A 286 8.91 3.67 15.35
CA TRP A 286 7.47 3.79 15.58
C TRP A 286 6.63 3.03 14.53
N ASN A 287 7.28 2.28 13.63
CA ASN A 287 6.64 1.48 12.58
C ASN A 287 7.39 0.15 12.33
N SER A 288 7.75 -0.56 13.39
CA SER A 288 8.76 -1.65 13.33
C SER A 288 8.28 -3.03 13.82
N GLY A 289 6.96 -3.28 13.87
CA GLY A 289 6.44 -4.59 14.29
C GLY A 289 5.01 -4.58 14.79
N PRO A 290 4.51 -5.73 15.23
CA PRO A 290 3.12 -5.88 15.62
C PRO A 290 2.91 -5.58 17.12
N LEU A 291 3.98 -5.32 17.87
CA LEU A 291 3.93 -4.87 19.24
C LEU A 291 4.07 -3.35 19.30
N SER A 292 3.21 -2.71 20.09
CA SER A 292 3.37 -1.32 20.49
C SER A 292 3.68 -1.26 21.98
N VAL A 293 4.93 -0.90 22.31
CA VAL A 293 5.42 -0.77 23.68
C VAL A 293 5.24 0.67 24.14
N ARG A 294 4.68 0.87 25.33
CA ARG A 294 4.44 2.18 25.95
C ARG A 294 5.20 2.31 27.27
N GLY A 295 5.32 3.53 27.78
CA GLY A 295 6.12 3.85 28.97
C GLY A 295 7.52 4.35 28.64
N SER A 296 8.49 4.12 29.54
CA SER A 296 9.84 4.72 29.46
C SER A 296 10.69 4.23 28.28
N ALA A 297 10.43 3.04 27.75
CA ALA A 297 11.12 2.45 26.59
C ALA A 297 10.18 2.27 25.39
N ALA A 298 9.34 3.27 25.13
CA ALA A 298 8.32 3.20 24.09
C ALA A 298 8.91 2.99 22.68
N SER A 299 8.28 2.11 21.91
CA SER A 299 8.66 1.74 20.55
C SER A 299 7.56 0.93 19.87
N GLY A 300 7.73 0.66 18.58
CA GLY A 300 6.77 -0.07 17.76
C GLY A 300 5.50 0.74 17.49
N GLY A 301 4.48 0.06 17.00
CA GLY A 301 3.30 0.69 16.42
C GLY A 301 3.15 0.38 14.93
N ALA A 302 2.01 0.73 14.38
CA ALA A 302 1.68 0.63 12.97
C ALA A 302 1.21 2.01 12.50
N MET A 303 2.04 2.69 11.71
CA MET A 303 1.72 4.02 11.17
C MET A 303 1.40 3.97 9.67
N HIS A 304 2.00 3.03 8.95
CA HIS A 304 1.68 2.74 7.56
C HIS A 304 2.02 1.28 7.24
N LEU A 305 1.56 0.81 6.08
CA LEU A 305 1.82 -0.55 5.60
C LEU A 305 3.32 -0.78 5.42
N THR A 306 3.78 -1.96 5.83
CA THR A 306 5.18 -2.38 5.79
C THR A 306 5.39 -3.72 5.11
N SER A 307 4.37 -4.56 4.98
CA SER A 307 4.50 -5.79 4.19
C SER A 307 4.81 -5.42 2.74
N SER A 308 5.81 -6.07 2.14
CA SER A 308 6.29 -5.73 0.79
C SER A 308 5.21 -5.80 -0.30
N PRO A 309 4.25 -6.74 -0.32
CA PRO A 309 3.16 -6.70 -1.30
C PRO A 309 2.11 -5.61 -1.04
N ASN A 310 2.13 -4.94 0.11
CA ASN A 310 1.13 -3.96 0.51
C ASN A 310 1.43 -2.53 0.00
N THR A 311 1.92 -2.38 -1.23
CA THR A 311 2.24 -1.09 -1.86
C THR A 311 1.14 -0.62 -2.80
N LEU A 312 1.00 0.71 -2.97
CA LEU A 312 0.02 1.27 -3.91
C LEU A 312 0.38 0.92 -5.35
N GLN A 313 1.67 0.94 -5.70
CA GLN A 313 2.12 0.55 -7.04
C GLN A 313 1.65 -0.86 -7.41
N THR A 314 1.67 -1.79 -6.45
CA THR A 314 1.19 -3.18 -6.65
C THR A 314 -0.31 -3.26 -6.82
N GLU A 315 -1.07 -2.48 -6.04
CA GLU A 315 -2.52 -2.38 -6.17
C GLU A 315 -2.92 -1.94 -7.58
N VAL A 316 -2.31 -0.85 -8.08
CA VAL A 316 -2.52 -0.32 -9.42
C VAL A 316 -2.09 -1.35 -10.47
N GLY A 317 -0.89 -1.93 -10.32
CA GLY A 317 -0.35 -2.93 -11.24
C GLY A 317 -1.23 -4.18 -11.35
N LEU A 318 -1.76 -4.67 -10.24
CA LEU A 318 -2.67 -5.81 -10.21
C LEU A 318 -4.01 -5.50 -10.87
N ALA A 319 -4.57 -4.32 -10.62
CA ALA A 319 -5.80 -3.87 -11.28
C ALA A 319 -5.61 -3.82 -12.80
N GLY A 320 -4.47 -3.31 -13.29
CA GLY A 320 -4.16 -3.34 -14.71
C GLY A 320 -3.99 -4.74 -15.27
N ALA A 321 -3.20 -5.59 -14.60
CA ALA A 321 -2.87 -6.93 -15.10
C ALA A 321 -4.12 -7.80 -15.24
N ALA A 322 -5.09 -7.59 -14.34
CA ALA A 322 -6.37 -8.25 -14.35
C ALA A 322 -7.31 -7.84 -15.50
N THR A 323 -7.02 -6.75 -16.22
CA THR A 323 -7.80 -6.34 -17.40
C THR A 323 -7.58 -7.25 -18.60
N VAL A 324 -6.51 -8.05 -18.61
CA VAL A 324 -6.24 -9.03 -19.67
C VAL A 324 -7.19 -10.22 -19.51
N GLN A 325 -8.09 -10.41 -20.48
CA GLN A 325 -8.99 -11.56 -20.51
C GLN A 325 -8.23 -12.84 -20.87
N ARG A 326 -8.42 -13.91 -20.08
CA ARG A 326 -7.79 -15.22 -20.32
C ARG A 326 -8.82 -16.22 -20.84
N ASN A 327 -8.35 -17.23 -21.58
CA ASN A 327 -9.17 -18.34 -22.05
C ASN A 327 -9.63 -19.26 -20.91
N VAL A 328 -8.99 -19.18 -19.74
CA VAL A 328 -9.30 -20.00 -18.57
C VAL A 328 -9.28 -19.15 -17.31
N GLY A 329 -10.09 -19.55 -16.33
CA GLY A 329 -10.03 -19.01 -14.98
C GLY A 329 -10.85 -17.73 -14.72
N ASN A 330 -11.39 -17.03 -15.71
CA ASN A 330 -12.10 -15.74 -15.49
C ASN A 330 -13.24 -15.81 -14.44
N VAL A 331 -13.84 -17.00 -14.22
CA VAL A 331 -14.87 -17.24 -13.19
C VAL A 331 -14.34 -17.89 -11.89
N ASN A 332 -13.07 -18.29 -11.83
CA ASN A 332 -12.41 -18.84 -10.65
C ASN A 332 -11.14 -18.03 -10.32
N PRO A 333 -11.10 -17.30 -9.20
CA PRO A 333 -10.03 -16.36 -8.91
C PRO A 333 -8.65 -17.03 -8.77
N GLN A 334 -8.58 -18.28 -8.28
CA GLN A 334 -7.30 -19.02 -8.20
C GLN A 334 -6.83 -19.52 -9.57
N ALA A 335 -7.75 -19.99 -10.40
CA ALA A 335 -7.38 -20.39 -11.76
C ALA A 335 -6.94 -19.18 -12.60
N LEU A 336 -7.60 -18.03 -12.46
CA LEU A 336 -7.24 -16.80 -13.16
C LEU A 336 -5.84 -16.32 -12.79
N ILE A 337 -5.54 -16.24 -11.48
CA ILE A 337 -4.24 -15.76 -11.02
C ILE A 337 -3.11 -16.72 -11.42
N CYS A 338 -3.35 -18.04 -11.37
CA CYS A 338 -2.39 -19.04 -11.87
C CYS A 338 -2.14 -18.91 -13.38
N CYS A 339 -3.18 -18.63 -14.16
CA CYS A 339 -3.06 -18.46 -15.61
C CYS A 339 -2.42 -17.11 -15.99
N SER A 340 -2.71 -16.05 -15.24
CA SER A 340 -2.27 -14.69 -15.56
C SER A 340 -0.93 -14.31 -14.95
N GLN A 341 -0.48 -15.05 -13.93
CA GLN A 341 0.82 -14.88 -13.26
C GLN A 341 1.05 -13.47 -12.66
N TYR A 342 -0.01 -12.80 -12.22
CA TYR A 342 0.06 -11.59 -11.39
C TYR A 342 -0.15 -11.94 -9.91
N GLY A 343 0.25 -11.05 -8.99
CA GLY A 343 -0.07 -11.15 -7.56
C GLY A 343 0.34 -12.48 -6.91
N GLN A 344 -0.31 -12.82 -5.79
CA GLN A 344 -0.04 -14.04 -5.04
C GLN A 344 -1.30 -14.90 -4.83
N SER A 345 -1.18 -16.19 -5.17
CA SER A 345 -2.25 -17.17 -4.93
C SER A 345 -2.60 -17.30 -3.45
N PHE A 346 -3.87 -17.58 -3.17
CA PHE A 346 -4.43 -17.80 -1.82
C PHE A 346 -4.38 -16.63 -0.82
N ARG A 347 -3.96 -15.42 -1.21
CA ARG A 347 -4.36 -14.18 -0.49
C ARG A 347 -5.87 -13.93 -0.64
N ASN A 348 -6.45 -13.06 0.18
CA ASN A 348 -7.79 -12.52 -0.03
C ASN A 348 -7.74 -11.48 -1.16
N SER A 349 -6.85 -10.49 -1.06
CA SER A 349 -6.81 -9.34 -1.98
C SER A 349 -6.58 -9.73 -3.43
N ASP A 350 -5.48 -10.39 -3.74
CA ASP A 350 -4.98 -10.46 -5.13
C ASP A 350 -5.90 -11.25 -6.05
N PRO A 351 -6.38 -12.45 -5.66
CA PRO A 351 -7.32 -13.19 -6.49
C PRO A 351 -8.68 -12.48 -6.56
N PHE A 352 -9.10 -11.76 -5.52
CA PHE A 352 -10.40 -11.09 -5.47
C PHE A 352 -10.44 -9.79 -6.28
N ILE A 353 -9.44 -8.91 -6.11
CA ILE A 353 -9.25 -7.71 -6.94
C ILE A 353 -9.11 -8.14 -8.39
N GLY A 354 -8.26 -9.14 -8.65
CA GLY A 354 -8.00 -9.63 -9.99
C GLY A 354 -9.27 -10.15 -10.67
N GLN A 355 -10.05 -11.01 -10.00
CA GLN A 355 -11.31 -11.48 -10.56
C GLN A 355 -12.35 -10.37 -10.72
N SER A 356 -12.48 -9.46 -9.74
CA SER A 356 -13.48 -8.39 -9.80
C SER A 356 -13.22 -7.45 -10.97
N VAL A 357 -11.97 -7.05 -11.18
CA VAL A 357 -11.56 -6.24 -12.34
C VAL A 357 -11.78 -7.02 -13.64
N ASN A 358 -11.38 -8.29 -13.68
CA ASN A 358 -11.53 -9.14 -14.86
C ASN A 358 -13.01 -9.28 -15.29
N GLN A 359 -13.93 -9.45 -14.33
CA GLN A 359 -15.37 -9.53 -14.58
C GLN A 359 -15.98 -8.21 -15.03
N VAL A 360 -15.51 -7.07 -14.52
CA VAL A 360 -15.93 -5.75 -15.01
C VAL A 360 -15.51 -5.57 -16.47
N VAL A 361 -14.28 -5.97 -16.81
CA VAL A 361 -13.74 -5.79 -18.17
C VAL A 361 -14.39 -6.73 -19.18
N GLY A 362 -14.53 -8.01 -18.84
CA GLY A 362 -15.13 -9.04 -19.70
C GLY A 362 -16.66 -9.13 -19.64
N GLY A 363 -17.32 -8.25 -18.88
CA GLY A 363 -18.78 -8.22 -18.77
C GLY A 363 -19.48 -7.85 -20.08
N THR A 364 -20.81 -8.00 -20.13
CA THR A 364 -21.63 -7.55 -21.26
C THR A 364 -22.56 -6.43 -20.82
N PRO A 365 -22.36 -5.17 -21.27
CA PRO A 365 -21.32 -4.70 -22.19
C PRO A 365 -19.93 -4.63 -21.53
N ALA A 366 -18.87 -4.78 -22.34
CA ALA A 366 -17.50 -4.67 -21.85
C ALA A 366 -17.18 -3.25 -21.34
N ALA A 367 -16.23 -3.18 -20.43
CA ALA A 367 -15.78 -1.92 -19.85
C ALA A 367 -14.26 -1.83 -19.77
N ARG A 368 -13.70 -0.63 -19.92
CA ARG A 368 -12.37 -0.31 -19.39
C ARG A 368 -12.50 0.15 -17.95
N VAL A 369 -11.50 -0.06 -17.12
CA VAL A 369 -11.55 0.22 -15.68
C VAL A 369 -10.33 1.01 -15.22
N SER A 370 -10.50 1.77 -14.14
CA SER A 370 -9.41 2.35 -13.38
C SER A 370 -9.81 2.37 -11.90
N LEU A 371 -8.84 2.48 -11.01
CA LEU A 371 -9.11 2.75 -9.60
C LEU A 371 -9.68 4.18 -9.48
N ALA A 372 -10.71 4.37 -8.67
CA ALA A 372 -11.38 5.66 -8.52
C ALA A 372 -10.55 6.61 -7.65
N ASN A 373 -10.54 7.90 -7.99
CA ASN A 373 -9.94 8.96 -7.18
C ASN A 373 -10.75 9.19 -5.88
N PRO A 374 -10.15 9.18 -4.68
CA PRO A 374 -8.73 8.96 -4.39
C PRO A 374 -8.35 7.48 -4.41
N ILE A 375 -7.29 7.14 -5.15
CA ILE A 375 -6.77 5.77 -5.21
C ILE A 375 -6.16 5.39 -3.85
N GLY A 376 -6.25 4.11 -3.51
CA GLY A 376 -5.72 3.56 -2.26
C GLY A 376 -6.68 2.56 -1.62
N LEU A 377 -6.25 2.07 -0.46
CA LEU A 377 -6.92 1.02 0.29
C LEU A 377 -7.51 1.57 1.58
N TYR A 378 -8.73 1.13 1.86
CA TYR A 378 -9.52 1.72 2.92
C TYR A 378 -10.17 0.66 3.80
N ILE A 379 -9.98 0.80 5.11
CA ILE A 379 -10.71 0.02 6.11
C ILE A 379 -12.19 0.31 5.96
N GLN A 380 -12.99 -0.75 5.82
CA GLN A 380 -14.43 -0.71 5.95
C GLN A 380 -14.78 -0.96 7.41
N LYS A 381 -15.62 -0.11 7.99
CA LYS A 381 -15.97 -0.16 9.40
C LYS A 381 -16.52 -1.54 9.77
N PRO A 382 -16.07 -2.16 10.89
CA PRO A 382 -16.59 -3.45 11.32
C PRO A 382 -18.09 -3.42 11.60
N ASP A 383 -18.75 -4.56 11.39
CA ASP A 383 -20.06 -4.82 12.01
C ASP A 383 -19.85 -5.28 13.46
N PHE A 384 -20.42 -4.53 14.41
CA PHE A 384 -20.31 -4.81 15.84
C PHE A 384 -21.43 -5.72 16.38
N SER A 385 -22.30 -6.26 15.53
CA SER A 385 -23.41 -7.14 15.92
C SER A 385 -22.97 -8.39 16.71
N ASN A 386 -21.77 -8.90 16.44
CA ASN A 386 -21.18 -10.08 17.10
C ASN A 386 -20.33 -9.74 18.34
N TYR A 387 -20.42 -8.51 18.86
CA TYR A 387 -19.65 -8.06 20.01
C TYR A 387 -20.54 -7.82 21.23
N GLN A 388 -19.98 -8.08 22.41
CA GLN A 388 -20.64 -7.83 23.69
C GLN A 388 -19.73 -6.95 24.56
N LEU A 389 -20.23 -5.76 24.88
CA LEU A 389 -19.57 -4.86 25.84
C LEU A 389 -19.68 -5.47 27.25
N PHE A 390 -18.66 -5.24 28.08
CA PHE A 390 -18.72 -5.59 29.50
C PHE A 390 -19.67 -4.66 30.27
N ASP A 391 -20.14 -5.12 31.43
CA ASP A 391 -20.87 -4.26 32.37
C ASP A 391 -19.90 -3.46 33.26
N ASP A 392 -20.13 -2.16 33.38
CA ASP A 392 -19.46 -1.26 34.33
C ASP A 392 -20.39 -0.07 34.66
N PRO A 393 -20.69 0.23 35.93
CA PRO A 393 -21.62 1.28 36.32
C PRO A 393 -21.17 2.69 35.93
N LYS A 394 -19.90 2.87 35.54
CA LYS A 394 -19.35 4.16 35.07
C LYS A 394 -19.45 4.34 33.56
N LEU A 395 -19.95 3.33 32.82
CA LEU A 395 -20.25 3.49 31.41
C LEU A 395 -21.38 4.52 31.22
N PRO A 396 -21.29 5.42 30.22
CA PRO A 396 -22.39 6.30 29.91
C PRO A 396 -23.60 5.50 29.39
N LYS A 397 -24.80 6.04 29.62
CA LYS A 397 -26.04 5.44 29.10
C LYS A 397 -25.94 5.27 27.57
N GLY A 398 -26.20 4.05 27.09
CA GLY A 398 -26.15 3.71 25.66
C GLY A 398 -24.75 3.40 25.14
N ALA A 399 -23.74 3.23 26.01
CA ALA A 399 -22.42 2.76 25.62
C ALA A 399 -22.49 1.45 24.82
N SER A 400 -21.73 1.39 23.74
CA SER A 400 -21.69 0.26 22.81
C SER A 400 -20.26 -0.06 22.41
N VAL A 401 -20.02 -1.26 21.88
CA VAL A 401 -18.67 -1.62 21.39
C VAL A 401 -18.23 -0.73 20.22
N ALA A 402 -19.16 -0.23 19.41
CA ALA A 402 -18.86 0.70 18.32
C ALA A 402 -18.19 2.00 18.80
N ASP A 403 -18.44 2.44 20.04
CA ASP A 403 -17.76 3.61 20.63
C ASP A 403 -16.25 3.38 20.81
N CYS A 404 -15.82 2.12 20.93
CA CYS A 404 -14.40 1.75 21.06
C CYS A 404 -13.64 1.80 19.73
N TRP A 405 -14.34 1.87 18.59
CA TRP A 405 -13.74 2.02 17.27
C TRP A 405 -13.67 3.49 16.88
N GLN A 406 -12.46 4.00 16.72
CA GLN A 406 -12.20 5.42 16.49
C GLN A 406 -11.39 5.61 15.21
N VAL A 407 -11.98 6.31 14.25
CA VAL A 407 -11.28 6.71 13.01
C VAL A 407 -10.31 7.83 13.35
N VAL A 408 -9.01 7.58 13.15
CA VAL A 408 -7.95 8.55 13.43
C VAL A 408 -7.53 9.28 12.17
N ARG A 409 -7.45 8.56 11.04
CA ARG A 409 -7.11 9.11 9.73
C ARG A 409 -8.07 8.56 8.67
N GLY A 410 -8.44 9.41 7.71
CA GLY A 410 -9.46 9.11 6.71
C GLY A 410 -10.89 9.44 7.19
N HIS A 411 -11.88 8.86 6.52
CA HIS A 411 -13.28 9.24 6.66
C HIS A 411 -14.23 8.03 6.63
N GLU A 412 -15.26 8.01 7.48
CA GLU A 412 -16.36 7.04 7.34
C GLU A 412 -17.21 7.31 6.10
N MET A 413 -17.33 8.56 5.68
CA MET A 413 -18.06 8.96 4.49
C MET A 413 -17.22 9.94 3.69
N LEU A 414 -17.10 9.70 2.39
CA LEU A 414 -16.43 10.60 1.45
C LEU A 414 -17.36 10.87 0.27
N ILE A 415 -17.40 12.13 -0.19
CA ILE A 415 -18.17 12.50 -1.38
C ILE A 415 -17.31 12.24 -2.61
N ASP A 416 -17.86 11.46 -3.55
CA ASP A 416 -17.26 11.20 -4.85
C ASP A 416 -17.38 12.46 -5.73
N PRO A 417 -16.26 13.06 -6.16
CA PRO A 417 -16.30 14.26 -6.99
C PRO A 417 -16.91 14.03 -8.38
N VAL A 418 -17.01 12.78 -8.86
CA VAL A 418 -17.59 12.43 -10.17
C VAL A 418 -19.11 12.34 -10.13
N THR A 419 -19.68 11.79 -9.05
CA THR A 419 -21.14 11.63 -8.89
C THR A 419 -21.78 12.71 -8.02
N ASN A 420 -20.98 13.42 -7.22
CA ASN A 420 -21.45 14.31 -6.17
C ASN A 420 -22.37 13.60 -5.15
N GLN A 421 -22.15 12.30 -4.95
CA GLN A 421 -22.82 11.45 -3.95
C GLN A 421 -21.78 10.81 -3.03
N PRO A 422 -22.16 10.35 -1.82
CA PRO A 422 -21.28 9.53 -1.01
C PRO A 422 -20.85 8.27 -1.77
N PHE A 423 -19.56 7.92 -1.67
CA PHE A 423 -19.13 6.59 -2.07
C PHE A 423 -19.86 5.52 -1.25
N ASN A 424 -20.10 4.36 -1.86
CA ASN A 424 -20.66 3.20 -1.17
C ASN A 424 -19.57 2.44 -0.40
N GLY A 425 -19.12 3.01 0.71
CA GLY A 425 -18.08 2.44 1.56
C GLY A 425 -17.35 3.52 2.36
N ASN A 426 -16.37 3.10 3.15
CA ASN A 426 -15.56 3.98 3.98
C ASN A 426 -14.19 4.24 3.33
N PHE A 427 -13.59 5.37 3.71
CA PHE A 427 -12.26 5.83 3.31
C PHE A 427 -11.35 5.94 4.54
N ILE A 428 -11.40 4.94 5.42
CA ILE A 428 -10.63 4.93 6.68
C ILE A 428 -9.22 4.44 6.40
N LEU A 429 -8.24 5.23 6.80
CA LEU A 429 -6.82 4.94 6.60
C LEU A 429 -6.17 4.36 7.86
N HIS A 430 -6.57 4.88 9.03
CA HIS A 430 -6.10 4.43 10.33
C HIS A 430 -7.27 4.42 11.31
N ALA A 431 -7.49 3.28 11.94
CA ALA A 431 -8.47 3.12 13.02
C ALA A 431 -7.80 2.62 14.29
N VAL A 432 -8.29 3.10 15.42
CA VAL A 432 -7.89 2.63 16.75
C VAL A 432 -9.06 1.96 17.42
N PHE A 433 -8.85 0.75 17.92
CA PHE A 433 -9.77 0.07 18.82
C PHE A 433 -9.25 0.21 20.25
N GLN A 434 -9.91 1.04 21.06
CA GLN A 434 -9.53 1.31 22.46
C GLN A 434 -10.72 1.81 23.28
N ILE A 435 -10.62 1.76 24.61
CA ILE A 435 -11.63 2.37 25.48
C ILE A 435 -11.60 3.90 25.30
N PRO A 436 -12.75 4.57 25.03
CA PRO A 436 -12.78 6.02 24.87
C PRO A 436 -12.21 6.78 26.06
N ALA A 437 -11.46 7.86 25.79
CA ALA A 437 -10.90 8.74 26.83
C ALA A 437 -11.94 9.22 27.84
N LYS A 438 -13.16 9.53 27.36
CA LYS A 438 -14.31 9.93 28.20
C LYS A 438 -14.72 8.84 29.20
N TRP A 439 -14.63 7.57 28.84
CA TRP A 439 -14.97 6.45 29.73
C TRP A 439 -13.86 6.23 30.76
N ILE A 440 -12.60 6.33 30.35
CA ILE A 440 -11.44 6.28 31.25
C ILE A 440 -11.53 7.42 32.28
N ALA A 441 -11.84 8.65 31.84
CA ALA A 441 -12.01 9.81 32.71
C ALA A 441 -13.19 9.65 33.68
N ALA A 442 -14.26 8.96 33.27
CA ALA A 442 -15.37 8.59 34.15
C ALA A 442 -14.99 7.46 35.15
N GLY A 443 -13.81 6.87 35.01
CA GLY A 443 -13.24 5.88 35.92
C GLY A 443 -13.50 4.42 35.53
N VAL A 444 -13.87 4.14 34.28
CA VAL A 444 -13.95 2.77 33.75
C VAL A 444 -12.56 2.13 33.80
N THR A 445 -12.45 0.97 34.46
CA THR A 445 -11.16 0.28 34.69
C THR A 445 -10.93 -0.92 33.79
N LYS A 446 -11.95 -1.33 33.03
CA LYS A 446 -11.88 -2.43 32.07
C LYS A 446 -11.09 -2.03 30.83
N THR A 447 -10.57 -3.02 30.11
CA THR A 447 -9.86 -2.80 28.83
C THR A 447 -10.67 -3.38 27.68
N ILE A 448 -10.25 -3.12 26.42
CA ILE A 448 -10.88 -3.77 25.28
C ILE A 448 -10.72 -5.29 25.29
N GLY A 449 -9.76 -5.83 26.04
CA GLY A 449 -9.64 -7.27 26.28
C GLY A 449 -10.76 -7.87 27.14
N ASP A 450 -11.59 -7.05 27.79
CA ASP A 450 -12.78 -7.49 28.52
C ASP A 450 -14.05 -7.53 27.63
N ILE A 451 -13.99 -6.97 26.42
CA ILE A 451 -15.05 -7.10 25.41
C ILE A 451 -15.06 -8.53 24.89
N LYS A 452 -16.24 -9.14 24.74
CA LYS A 452 -16.38 -10.45 24.10
C LYS A 452 -16.74 -10.28 22.62
N ILE A 453 -16.24 -11.20 21.81
CA ILE A 453 -16.50 -11.28 20.38
C ILE A 453 -16.85 -12.73 20.02
N THR A 454 -17.88 -12.90 19.19
CA THR A 454 -18.23 -14.20 18.61
C THR A 454 -17.50 -14.37 17.28
N SER A 455 -16.55 -15.30 17.20
CA SER A 455 -15.88 -15.70 15.96
C SER A 455 -15.81 -17.22 15.85
N GLY A 456 -16.08 -17.75 14.66
CA GLY A 456 -16.11 -19.21 14.42
C GLY A 456 -17.12 -19.96 15.30
N GLY A 457 -18.22 -19.30 15.70
CA GLY A 457 -19.24 -19.87 16.60
C GLY A 457 -18.86 -19.85 18.09
N VAL A 458 -17.67 -19.35 18.45
CA VAL A 458 -17.19 -19.27 19.83
C VAL A 458 -17.22 -17.82 20.31
N THR A 459 -17.87 -17.58 21.45
CA THR A 459 -17.86 -16.27 22.12
C THR A 459 -16.78 -16.25 23.19
N SER A 460 -15.77 -15.40 23.03
CA SER A 460 -14.66 -15.28 23.97
C SER A 460 -14.23 -13.83 24.14
N PRO A 461 -13.56 -13.48 25.27
CA PRO A 461 -12.91 -12.18 25.40
C PRO A 461 -11.91 -11.92 24.27
N ILE A 462 -11.68 -10.67 23.93
CA ILE A 462 -10.65 -10.28 22.96
C ILE A 462 -9.27 -10.55 23.58
N GLN A 463 -8.59 -11.57 23.07
CA GLN A 463 -7.22 -11.92 23.42
C GLN A 463 -6.23 -11.46 22.36
N TRP A 464 -6.68 -11.37 21.11
CA TRP A 464 -5.88 -11.05 19.92
C TRP A 464 -6.61 -10.06 19.01
N ALA A 465 -5.88 -9.14 18.39
CA ALA A 465 -6.39 -8.23 17.38
C ALA A 465 -6.88 -8.95 16.12
N GLY A 466 -6.31 -10.12 15.80
CA GLY A 466 -6.79 -11.01 14.75
C GLY A 466 -8.28 -11.38 14.88
N GLN A 467 -8.82 -11.43 16.10
CA GLN A 467 -10.27 -11.63 16.31
C GLN A 467 -11.08 -10.47 15.72
N ILE A 468 -10.60 -9.24 15.86
CA ILE A 468 -11.24 -8.04 15.31
C ILE A 468 -11.02 -7.99 13.80
N ALA A 469 -9.81 -8.30 13.31
CA ALA A 469 -9.47 -8.28 11.88
C ALA A 469 -10.33 -9.22 11.01
N GLN A 470 -10.94 -10.25 11.60
CA GLN A 470 -11.89 -11.11 10.88
C GLN A 470 -13.29 -10.51 10.67
N THR A 471 -13.62 -9.41 11.34
CA THR A 471 -14.98 -8.83 11.32
C THR A 471 -15.13 -7.65 10.39
N TYR A 472 -14.03 -7.20 9.78
CA TYR A 472 -14.04 -6.04 8.91
C TYR A 472 -13.32 -6.32 7.60
N HIS A 473 -13.62 -5.47 6.63
CA HIS A 473 -13.09 -5.59 5.29
C HIS A 473 -12.10 -4.46 5.01
N VAL A 474 -11.17 -4.70 4.10
CA VAL A 474 -10.46 -3.64 3.37
C VAL A 474 -11.11 -3.55 1.99
N GLY A 475 -11.07 -2.38 1.38
CA GLY A 475 -11.49 -2.24 0.00
C GLY A 475 -10.88 -1.08 -0.74
N LEU A 476 -11.08 -1.14 -2.03
CA LEU A 476 -10.78 -0.10 -3.01
C LEU A 476 -12.01 0.13 -3.89
N PHE A 477 -11.96 1.12 -4.77
CA PHE A 477 -13.10 1.49 -5.60
C PHE A 477 -12.71 1.44 -7.08
N ALA A 478 -13.45 0.68 -7.88
CA ALA A 478 -13.22 0.54 -9.31
C ALA A 478 -14.24 1.36 -10.11
N ARG A 479 -13.81 2.02 -11.18
CA ARG A 479 -14.67 2.85 -12.03
C ARG A 479 -14.63 2.36 -13.48
N GLY A 480 -15.71 1.72 -13.90
CA GLY A 480 -15.88 1.23 -15.26
C GLY A 480 -16.35 2.32 -16.22
N LEU A 481 -15.86 2.29 -17.46
CA LEU A 481 -16.35 3.06 -18.60
C LEU A 481 -16.66 2.12 -19.76
N PRO A 482 -17.72 2.34 -20.55
CA PRO A 482 -18.04 1.49 -21.70
C PRO A 482 -16.84 1.32 -22.63
N ALA A 483 -16.62 0.09 -23.09
CA ALA A 483 -15.59 -0.27 -24.04
C ALA A 483 -16.12 -1.29 -25.05
N LYS A 484 -15.30 -1.58 -26.07
CA LYS A 484 -15.56 -2.70 -26.97
C LYS A 484 -15.23 -4.01 -26.27
N ASP A 485 -15.75 -5.11 -26.77
CA ASP A 485 -15.37 -6.44 -26.28
C ASP A 485 -13.89 -6.72 -26.58
N LEU A 486 -13.27 -7.52 -25.72
CA LEU A 486 -11.90 -8.02 -25.86
C LEU A 486 -11.92 -9.49 -26.23
N GLU A 487 -10.96 -9.88 -27.06
CA GLU A 487 -10.67 -11.29 -27.30
C GLU A 487 -9.82 -11.86 -26.17
N PRO A 488 -10.25 -12.96 -25.51
CA PRO A 488 -9.44 -13.62 -24.51
C PRO A 488 -8.18 -14.27 -25.12
N VAL A 489 -7.09 -14.30 -24.34
CA VAL A 489 -5.80 -14.89 -24.74
C VAL A 489 -5.44 -16.11 -23.88
N SER A 490 -4.45 -16.90 -24.30
CA SER A 490 -3.96 -18.03 -23.50
C SER A 490 -3.25 -17.56 -22.22
N CYS A 491 -2.85 -18.52 -21.37
CA CYS A 491 -2.14 -18.19 -20.14
C CYS A 491 -0.79 -17.52 -20.41
N ALA A 492 -0.38 -16.72 -19.43
CA ALA A 492 0.90 -16.02 -19.46
C ALA A 492 2.05 -17.03 -19.59
N VAL A 493 3.02 -16.66 -20.41
CA VAL A 493 4.30 -17.35 -20.58
C VAL A 493 5.38 -16.35 -20.24
N ASN A 494 6.17 -16.66 -19.22
CA ASN A 494 7.36 -15.88 -18.87
C ASN A 494 8.55 -16.34 -19.70
N LEU A 495 9.39 -15.39 -20.09
CA LEU A 495 10.63 -15.57 -20.81
C LEU A 495 11.80 -15.50 -19.83
N SER A 496 12.88 -16.21 -20.15
CA SER A 496 14.15 -16.14 -19.44
C SER A 496 15.28 -15.74 -20.37
N ASN A 497 16.43 -15.38 -19.79
CA ASN A 497 17.66 -15.13 -20.52
C ASN A 497 18.86 -15.74 -19.76
N PRO A 498 19.55 -16.76 -20.32
CA PRO A 498 19.28 -17.42 -21.59
C PRO A 498 17.92 -18.14 -21.61
N THR A 499 17.33 -18.31 -22.78
CA THR A 499 16.04 -19.01 -22.90
C THR A 499 16.18 -20.48 -22.52
N GLU A 500 15.24 -20.99 -21.72
CA GLU A 500 15.16 -22.41 -21.38
C GLU A 500 14.44 -23.23 -22.47
N ASP A 501 13.59 -22.58 -23.27
CA ASP A 501 12.89 -23.18 -24.42
C ASP A 501 13.34 -22.50 -25.72
N ALA A 502 13.98 -23.27 -26.61
CA ALA A 502 14.46 -22.78 -27.90
C ALA A 502 13.34 -22.29 -28.85
N LYS A 503 12.07 -22.58 -28.54
CA LYS A 503 10.90 -22.06 -29.27
C LYS A 503 10.48 -20.67 -28.81
N LEU A 504 10.97 -20.22 -27.65
CA LEU A 504 10.67 -18.91 -27.10
C LEU A 504 11.82 -17.93 -27.39
N PRO A 505 11.52 -16.65 -27.65
CA PRO A 505 12.56 -15.63 -27.78
C PRO A 505 13.26 -15.38 -26.41
N PRO A 506 14.51 -14.89 -26.41
CA PRO A 506 15.16 -14.49 -25.16
C PRO A 506 14.43 -13.29 -24.54
N ALA A 507 14.36 -13.26 -23.21
CA ALA A 507 13.79 -12.13 -22.47
C ALA A 507 14.56 -10.82 -22.71
N GLN A 508 13.81 -9.71 -22.80
CA GLN A 508 14.37 -8.37 -22.70
C GLN A 508 14.56 -7.99 -21.23
N VAL A 509 15.45 -7.03 -20.98
CA VAL A 509 15.66 -6.53 -19.62
C VAL A 509 14.46 -5.69 -19.20
N GLN A 510 13.81 -6.13 -18.12
CA GLN A 510 12.79 -5.35 -17.44
C GLN A 510 13.47 -4.44 -16.40
N PRO A 511 13.39 -3.11 -16.52
CA PRO A 511 13.73 -2.23 -15.41
C PRO A 511 12.70 -2.41 -14.28
N VAL A 512 13.13 -2.51 -13.04
CA VAL A 512 12.25 -2.77 -11.87
C VAL A 512 12.18 -1.54 -10.96
N GLN A 513 13.33 -1.06 -10.49
CA GLN A 513 13.40 0.07 -9.56
C GLN A 513 14.66 0.89 -9.83
N MET A 514 14.53 2.22 -9.83
CA MET A 514 15.65 3.15 -9.89
C MET A 514 15.66 4.00 -8.62
N VAL A 515 16.84 4.21 -8.04
CA VAL A 515 17.00 4.98 -6.79
C VAL A 515 18.41 5.55 -6.69
N TYR A 516 18.59 6.65 -5.95
CA TYR A 516 19.92 7.18 -5.64
C TYR A 516 20.80 6.12 -4.95
N GLN A 517 22.06 6.02 -5.38
CA GLN A 517 22.98 4.99 -4.92
C GLN A 517 23.20 5.04 -3.40
N SER A 518 23.29 6.24 -2.80
CA SER A 518 23.44 6.42 -1.35
C SER A 518 22.26 5.86 -0.56
N ILE A 519 21.03 6.11 -1.02
CA ILE A 519 19.80 5.61 -0.40
C ILE A 519 19.71 4.09 -0.56
N TRP A 520 19.98 3.57 -1.76
CA TRP A 520 20.00 2.13 -2.00
C TRP A 520 20.99 1.42 -1.08
N ASN A 521 22.23 1.90 -0.98
CA ASN A 521 23.24 1.24 -0.16
C ASN A 521 22.80 1.13 1.30
N ALA A 522 22.15 2.17 1.84
CA ALA A 522 21.65 2.14 3.20
C ALA A 522 20.44 1.22 3.37
N TYR A 523 19.47 1.27 2.45
CA TYR A 523 18.34 0.33 2.47
C TYR A 523 18.82 -1.12 2.31
N TYR A 524 19.59 -1.40 1.26
CA TYR A 524 20.06 -2.74 0.95
C TYR A 524 20.96 -3.31 2.06
N GLY A 525 21.86 -2.48 2.60
CA GLY A 525 22.78 -2.87 3.68
C GLY A 525 22.14 -3.03 5.06
N THR A 526 20.92 -2.51 5.29
CA THR A 526 20.23 -2.62 6.57
C THR A 526 19.45 -3.93 6.65
N LYS A 527 19.82 -4.80 7.60
CA LYS A 527 19.13 -6.07 7.86
C LYS A 527 17.87 -5.87 8.69
N ILE A 528 16.81 -6.62 8.38
CA ILE A 528 15.53 -6.57 9.12
C ILE A 528 15.24 -7.93 9.76
N PRO A 529 14.86 -7.98 11.05
CA PRO A 529 14.39 -9.20 11.69
C PRO A 529 12.99 -9.62 11.20
N ASN A 530 12.72 -10.92 11.22
CA ASN A 530 11.39 -11.46 10.98
C ASN A 530 11.20 -12.78 11.74
N PRO A 531 9.95 -13.21 12.02
CA PRO A 531 9.69 -14.37 12.85
C PRO A 531 10.24 -15.71 12.33
N VAL A 532 10.48 -15.82 11.02
CA VAL A 532 10.97 -17.05 10.38
C VAL A 532 12.50 -17.03 10.16
N ASN A 533 13.19 -15.98 10.64
CA ASN A 533 14.65 -15.83 10.58
C ASN A 533 15.27 -15.92 9.17
N ILE A 534 14.51 -15.55 8.13
CA ILE A 534 15.04 -15.50 6.77
C ILE A 534 15.77 -14.16 6.55
N PRO A 535 16.98 -14.11 5.96
CA PRO A 535 17.65 -12.86 5.67
C PRO A 535 16.78 -11.91 4.84
N MET A 536 16.68 -10.67 5.31
CA MET A 536 15.84 -9.63 4.75
C MET A 536 16.57 -8.29 4.82
N SER A 537 16.37 -7.49 3.79
CA SER A 537 16.94 -6.16 3.66
C SER A 537 15.86 -5.08 3.68
N LEU A 538 16.16 -3.89 4.22
CA LEU A 538 15.26 -2.72 4.24
C LEU A 538 14.90 -2.21 2.86
N ALA A 539 15.66 -2.58 1.81
CA ALA A 539 15.24 -2.35 0.43
C ALA A 539 13.86 -2.96 0.12
N THR A 540 13.49 -4.04 0.81
CA THR A 540 12.17 -4.71 0.68
C THR A 540 11.00 -3.82 1.10
N ASN A 541 11.24 -2.83 1.96
CA ASN A 541 10.23 -1.90 2.46
C ASN A 541 10.38 -0.50 1.86
N SER A 542 11.24 -0.35 0.84
CA SER A 542 11.36 0.89 0.08
C SER A 542 10.12 1.11 -0.80
N VAL A 543 10.07 2.24 -1.51
CA VAL A 543 9.02 2.54 -2.49
C VAL A 543 9.61 2.59 -3.89
N ILE A 544 8.82 2.23 -4.89
CA ILE A 544 9.17 2.39 -6.31
C ILE A 544 8.48 3.66 -6.80
N VAL A 545 9.21 4.76 -6.84
CA VAL A 545 8.74 6.06 -7.35
C VAL A 545 9.73 6.61 -8.38
N PRO A 546 9.30 7.48 -9.32
CA PRO A 546 10.24 8.15 -10.21
C PRO A 546 11.31 8.90 -9.42
N VAL A 547 12.58 8.74 -9.79
CA VAL A 547 13.68 9.45 -9.14
C VAL A 547 13.59 10.94 -9.50
N PRO A 548 13.43 11.83 -8.52
CA PRO A 548 13.34 13.26 -8.80
C PRO A 548 14.73 13.83 -9.09
N VAL A 549 14.87 14.59 -10.17
CA VAL A 549 16.10 15.28 -10.60
C VAL A 549 15.77 16.70 -11.05
N LYS A 550 16.76 17.57 -11.24
CA LYS A 550 16.58 18.93 -11.76
C LYS A 550 17.25 19.10 -13.12
N GLN A 551 16.72 20.02 -13.92
CA GLN A 551 17.41 20.51 -15.11
C GLN A 551 18.83 20.95 -14.77
N GLY A 552 19.81 20.44 -15.52
CA GLY A 552 21.22 20.79 -15.32
C GLY A 552 21.97 19.94 -14.29
N ASP A 553 21.31 19.03 -13.56
CA ASP A 553 21.99 18.12 -12.63
C ASP A 553 23.04 17.28 -13.36
N GLN A 554 24.24 17.16 -12.79
CA GLN A 554 25.36 16.39 -13.35
C GLN A 554 25.92 15.41 -12.33
N GLY A 555 26.41 14.27 -12.81
CA GLY A 555 27.13 13.29 -12.01
C GLY A 555 26.27 12.54 -10.99
N LEU A 556 24.94 12.51 -11.17
CA LEU A 556 24.04 11.86 -10.24
C LEU A 556 24.32 10.36 -10.21
N ARG A 557 24.55 9.81 -9.03
CA ARG A 557 24.81 8.39 -8.82
C ARG A 557 23.53 7.66 -8.46
N MET A 558 23.14 6.71 -9.30
CA MET A 558 21.92 5.93 -9.14
C MET A 558 22.21 4.45 -9.29
N VAL A 559 21.35 3.61 -8.74
CA VAL A 559 21.28 2.20 -9.09
C VAL A 559 20.00 1.94 -9.88
N LEU A 560 20.08 0.99 -10.81
CA LEU A 560 18.94 0.45 -11.52
C LEU A 560 18.88 -1.05 -11.27
N ILE A 561 17.79 -1.47 -10.65
CA ILE A 561 17.45 -2.87 -10.46
C ILE A 561 16.70 -3.35 -11.69
N CYS A 562 17.12 -4.49 -12.22
CA CYS A 562 16.58 -5.11 -13.42
C CYS A 562 16.24 -6.58 -13.16
N SER A 563 15.25 -7.08 -13.88
CA SER A 563 15.04 -8.52 -14.08
C SER A 563 15.58 -8.93 -15.46
N THR A 564 16.10 -10.15 -15.57
CA THR A 564 16.62 -10.78 -16.81
C THR A 564 17.76 -10.02 -17.51
N ALA A 565 18.51 -9.18 -16.77
CA ALA A 565 19.72 -8.57 -17.30
C ALA A 565 20.87 -9.57 -17.31
N VAL A 566 21.61 -9.62 -18.42
CA VAL A 566 22.73 -10.55 -18.59
C VAL A 566 23.98 -9.85 -19.11
N LYS A 567 25.13 -10.47 -18.89
CA LYS A 567 26.40 -10.06 -19.51
C LYS A 567 26.55 -10.72 -20.87
N GLY A 568 27.16 -10.01 -21.82
CA GLY A 568 27.46 -10.52 -23.14
C GLY A 568 28.88 -11.08 -23.24
N ALA A 569 29.29 -11.41 -24.47
CA ALA A 569 30.67 -11.80 -24.76
C ALA A 569 31.67 -10.75 -24.23
N GLY A 570 32.79 -11.22 -23.67
CA GLY A 570 33.81 -10.36 -23.08
C GLY A 570 33.36 -9.58 -21.85
N ASN A 571 32.34 -10.05 -21.12
CA ASN A 571 31.73 -9.34 -19.97
C ASN A 571 31.14 -7.97 -20.32
N SER A 572 30.70 -7.78 -21.57
CA SER A 572 29.94 -6.58 -21.95
C SER A 572 28.68 -6.45 -21.09
N LEU A 573 28.41 -5.24 -20.60
CA LEU A 573 27.26 -4.95 -19.76
C LEU A 573 26.06 -4.50 -20.60
N PRO A 574 24.83 -4.62 -20.07
CA PRO A 574 23.67 -3.95 -20.66
C PRO A 574 23.89 -2.44 -20.82
N THR A 575 23.30 -1.86 -21.86
CA THR A 575 23.26 -0.40 -22.02
C THR A 575 21.94 0.14 -21.48
N VAL A 576 21.98 1.34 -20.92
CA VAL A 576 20.81 2.04 -20.39
C VAL A 576 20.71 3.40 -21.08
N VAL A 577 19.56 3.69 -21.66
CA VAL A 577 19.28 4.98 -22.28
C VAL A 577 17.93 5.50 -21.78
N ALA A 578 17.82 6.81 -21.59
CA ALA A 578 16.52 7.43 -21.42
C ALA A 578 15.75 7.40 -22.75
N ALA A 579 14.43 7.61 -22.70
CA ALA A 579 13.62 7.72 -23.90
C ALA A 579 14.25 8.68 -24.94
N PRO A 580 14.12 8.41 -26.26
CA PRO A 580 14.75 9.23 -27.30
C PRO A 580 14.48 10.73 -27.15
N ASN A 581 15.47 11.56 -27.48
CA ASN A 581 15.41 13.03 -27.42
C ASN A 581 15.08 13.62 -26.03
N SER A 582 15.39 12.88 -24.96
CA SER A 582 15.08 13.32 -23.59
C SER A 582 16.01 14.39 -23.02
N GLY A 583 17.22 14.59 -23.58
CA GLY A 583 18.24 15.43 -22.92
C GLY A 583 18.85 14.80 -21.66
N ILE A 584 18.59 13.51 -21.42
CA ILE A 584 19.10 12.75 -20.28
C ILE A 584 20.17 11.77 -20.77
N ALA A 585 21.41 11.95 -20.29
CA ALA A 585 22.52 11.05 -20.57
C ALA A 585 22.73 10.09 -19.40
N ILE A 586 22.72 8.77 -19.69
CA ILE A 586 22.92 7.71 -18.71
C ILE A 586 24.16 6.91 -19.11
N THR A 587 25.07 6.68 -18.16
CA THR A 587 26.27 5.88 -18.36
C THR A 587 26.32 4.76 -17.33
N VAL A 588 26.52 3.52 -17.79
CA VAL A 588 26.70 2.35 -16.93
C VAL A 588 28.13 2.28 -16.42
N ASP A 589 28.29 2.13 -15.10
CA ASP A 589 29.58 2.01 -14.44
C ASP A 589 30.22 0.65 -14.73
N GLN A 590 31.19 0.65 -15.64
CA GLN A 590 31.90 -0.55 -16.06
C GLN A 590 32.71 -1.21 -14.93
N LYS A 591 33.14 -0.43 -13.92
CA LYS A 591 33.92 -0.96 -12.79
C LYS A 591 33.02 -1.68 -11.80
N ALA A 592 31.82 -1.17 -11.57
CA ALA A 592 30.84 -1.79 -10.69
C ALA A 592 30.30 -3.11 -11.28
N GLY A 593 30.26 -3.24 -12.60
CA GLY A 593 29.75 -4.42 -13.30
C GLY A 593 28.23 -4.61 -13.12
N LEU A 594 27.74 -5.73 -13.64
CA LEU A 594 26.40 -6.25 -13.31
C LEU A 594 26.52 -7.11 -12.05
N GLN A 595 25.79 -6.73 -11.01
CA GLN A 595 25.81 -7.37 -9.69
C GLN A 595 24.49 -8.07 -9.43
N ASP A 596 24.52 -9.19 -8.71
CA ASP A 596 23.30 -9.82 -8.24
C ASP A 596 22.93 -9.29 -6.85
N VAL A 597 21.66 -8.97 -6.66
CA VAL A 597 21.09 -8.54 -5.39
C VAL A 597 19.88 -9.41 -5.07
N THR A 598 19.69 -9.76 -3.80
CA THR A 598 18.57 -10.61 -3.37
C THR A 598 17.72 -9.87 -2.37
N TYR A 599 16.50 -9.54 -2.77
CA TYR A 599 15.50 -8.89 -1.92
C TYR A 599 14.11 -9.11 -2.53
N ALA A 600 13.05 -8.84 -1.78
CA ALA A 600 11.72 -8.77 -2.38
C ALA A 600 11.53 -7.33 -2.87
N ALA A 601 11.58 -7.13 -4.20
CA ALA A 601 11.21 -5.83 -4.76
C ALA A 601 9.84 -5.39 -4.20
N PRO A 602 9.65 -4.12 -3.81
CA PRO A 602 8.36 -3.67 -3.31
C PRO A 602 7.23 -4.13 -4.23
N GLY A 603 6.25 -4.83 -3.67
CA GLY A 603 5.20 -5.57 -4.38
C GLY A 603 5.32 -7.08 -4.38
N ASN A 604 6.53 -7.63 -4.27
CA ASN A 604 6.76 -9.06 -4.23
C ASN A 604 6.63 -9.61 -2.80
N SER A 605 6.04 -10.79 -2.67
CA SER A 605 5.90 -11.48 -1.38
C SER A 605 7.18 -12.16 -0.90
N TYR A 606 8.03 -12.60 -1.83
CA TYR A 606 9.24 -13.35 -1.53
C TYR A 606 10.47 -12.72 -2.18
N PRO A 607 11.65 -12.79 -1.54
CA PRO A 607 12.88 -12.37 -2.17
C PRO A 607 13.18 -13.14 -3.45
N SER A 608 13.74 -12.45 -4.43
CA SER A 608 14.24 -13.02 -5.67
C SER A 608 15.60 -12.41 -5.99
N VAL A 609 16.36 -13.08 -6.86
CA VAL A 609 17.59 -12.51 -7.40
C VAL A 609 17.22 -11.53 -8.50
N PHE A 610 17.69 -10.29 -8.37
CA PHE A 610 17.66 -9.26 -9.40
C PHE A 610 19.08 -8.87 -9.76
N ASN A 611 19.25 -8.24 -10.92
CA ASN A 611 20.53 -7.71 -11.33
C ASN A 611 20.56 -6.19 -11.16
N MET A 612 21.64 -5.66 -10.61
CA MET A 612 21.84 -4.26 -10.33
C MET A 612 22.92 -3.68 -11.25
N LEU A 613 22.60 -2.56 -11.88
CA LEU A 613 23.54 -1.68 -12.58
C LEU A 613 23.74 -0.42 -11.76
N THR A 614 25.00 0.04 -11.66
CA THR A 614 25.30 1.37 -11.12
C THR A 614 25.45 2.36 -12.27
N LEU A 615 24.82 3.53 -12.14
CA LEU A 615 24.67 4.51 -13.20
C LEU A 615 25.24 5.87 -12.78
N THR A 616 25.77 6.59 -13.76
CA THR A 616 25.93 8.05 -13.72
C THR A 616 24.88 8.68 -14.63
N VAL A 617 24.10 9.62 -14.11
CA VAL A 617 23.03 10.31 -14.82
C VAL A 617 23.32 11.81 -14.88
N ASN A 618 23.19 12.38 -16.08
CA ASN A 618 23.34 13.81 -16.35
C ASN A 618 22.07 14.32 -17.05
N ILE A 619 21.58 15.48 -16.62
CA ILE A 619 20.38 16.13 -17.14
C ILE A 619 20.78 17.42 -17.85
N ASP A 620 20.47 17.55 -19.14
CA ASP A 620 20.68 18.81 -19.86
C ASP A 620 19.84 19.92 -19.23
N LYS A 621 20.39 21.14 -19.15
CA LYS A 621 19.71 22.34 -18.63
C LYS A 621 18.40 22.67 -19.37
N ASN A 622 18.26 22.23 -20.61
CA ASN A 622 17.11 22.45 -21.47
C ASN A 622 16.15 21.24 -21.53
N THR A 623 16.42 20.18 -20.76
CA THR A 623 15.54 19.01 -20.68
C THR A 623 14.13 19.45 -20.27
N THR A 624 13.10 19.11 -21.03
CA THR A 624 11.74 19.52 -20.70
C THR A 624 11.32 18.92 -19.35
N PRO A 625 10.78 19.68 -18.38
CA PRO A 625 10.31 19.10 -17.13
C PRO A 625 9.20 18.06 -17.37
N GLY A 626 9.23 16.96 -16.65
CA GLY A 626 8.25 15.88 -16.84
C GLY A 626 8.79 14.50 -16.52
N LEU A 627 7.94 13.50 -16.80
CA LEU A 627 8.20 12.10 -16.54
C LEU A 627 8.92 11.47 -17.74
N TYR A 628 10.01 10.75 -17.48
CA TYR A 628 10.82 10.06 -18.48
C TYR A 628 10.92 8.57 -18.17
N GLY A 629 10.85 7.78 -19.23
CA GLY A 629 11.11 6.35 -19.19
C GLY A 629 12.56 6.00 -19.52
N ILE A 630 12.92 4.75 -19.24
CA ILE A 630 14.24 4.18 -19.53
C ILE A 630 14.11 2.91 -20.36
N GLN A 631 15.07 2.70 -21.24
CA GLN A 631 15.27 1.47 -22.00
C GLN A 631 16.55 0.80 -21.52
N VAL A 632 16.51 -0.52 -21.34
CA VAL A 632 17.68 -1.32 -21.00
C VAL A 632 17.88 -2.39 -22.07
N ASN A 633 19.07 -2.43 -22.68
CA ASN A 633 19.38 -3.35 -23.76
C ASN A 633 20.40 -4.36 -23.29
N ASN A 634 20.03 -5.65 -23.29
CA ASN A 634 21.01 -6.72 -23.12
C ASN A 634 22.00 -6.74 -24.30
N PRO A 635 23.28 -7.04 -24.05
CA PRO A 635 24.26 -7.25 -25.11
C PRO A 635 24.01 -8.58 -25.82
N GLY A 636 24.27 -8.64 -27.13
CA GLY A 636 24.17 -9.87 -27.92
C GLY A 636 23.50 -9.69 -29.28
N THR A 637 23.61 -10.70 -30.15
CA THR A 637 22.91 -10.75 -31.43
C THR A 637 21.54 -11.44 -31.27
N GLY A 638 20.53 -10.99 -32.01
CA GLY A 638 19.19 -11.59 -31.98
C GLY A 638 18.32 -11.22 -30.77
N MET A 639 18.75 -10.26 -29.95
CA MET A 639 17.91 -9.71 -28.88
C MET A 639 16.70 -8.96 -29.46
N PRO A 640 15.49 -9.17 -28.91
CA PRO A 640 14.35 -8.38 -29.34
C PRO A 640 14.53 -6.88 -28.99
N PRO A 641 13.89 -5.95 -29.75
CA PRO A 641 14.09 -4.51 -29.56
C PRO A 641 13.65 -4.05 -28.17
N ALA A 642 14.52 -3.32 -27.45
CA ALA A 642 14.20 -2.89 -26.10
C ALA A 642 12.95 -2.00 -26.05
N VAL A 643 12.11 -2.25 -25.05
CA VAL A 643 10.91 -1.47 -24.74
C VAL A 643 11.22 -0.46 -23.65
N THR A 644 10.67 0.75 -23.77
CA THR A 644 10.80 1.80 -22.75
C THR A 644 9.88 1.50 -21.56
N GLY A 645 10.46 1.34 -20.38
CA GLY A 645 9.71 1.35 -19.12
C GLY A 645 9.32 2.77 -18.75
N PRO A 646 8.04 3.10 -18.56
CA PRO A 646 7.62 4.46 -18.21
C PRO A 646 7.90 4.79 -16.75
N GLY A 647 8.09 6.07 -16.45
CA GLY A 647 8.01 6.58 -15.09
C GLY A 647 9.19 6.28 -14.15
N TYR A 648 10.42 6.40 -14.63
CA TYR A 648 11.62 6.14 -13.80
C TYR A 648 12.33 7.41 -13.34
N ILE A 649 12.29 8.48 -14.14
CA ILE A 649 12.91 9.77 -13.80
C ILE A 649 11.85 10.85 -13.92
N TYR A 650 11.81 11.77 -12.96
CA TYR A 650 11.05 12.99 -13.11
C TYR A 650 11.96 14.21 -13.05
N VAL A 651 11.98 14.99 -14.14
CA VAL A 651 12.79 16.20 -14.24
C VAL A 651 11.99 17.40 -13.77
N PHE A 652 12.45 18.03 -12.69
CA PHE A 652 11.97 19.30 -12.19
C PHE A 652 12.68 20.47 -12.87
N PRO A 653 12.06 21.66 -12.94
CA PRO A 653 12.75 22.91 -13.29
C PRO A 653 13.95 23.17 -12.36
N SER A 654 14.93 23.94 -12.86
CA SER A 654 16.14 24.34 -12.10
C SER A 654 15.84 25.23 -10.90
#